data_AF-A0A9E4U8X0-F1
#
_entry.id   AF-A0A9E4U8X0-F1
#
_cell.length_a   1.000
_cell.length_b   1.000
_cell.length_c   1.000
_cell.angle_alpha   90.00
_cell.angle_beta   90.00
_cell.angle_gamma   90.00
#
_symmetry.space_group_name_H-M   'P 1'
#
loop_
_entity.id
_entity.type
_entity.pdbx_description
1 polymer ?
#
loop_
_entity_poly.entity_id
_entity_poly.type
_entity_poly.pdbx_seq_one_letter_code
_entity_poly.pdbx_strand_id
1 'polypeptide(L)'
;SYYYFGYLLVSVMTRLSDTIASVPTGVGYNLGLAMIVALTVTGAFGLIYNLIAPSERGLAEGGPGTPEKGFNSKLLWKPMIFGLAGALLLAVMGNLEGLLELLAAHSFELEQEIFGSSGFWEWINVPPLAGYDSYSWFPDQFWFWFRATRILDAAAGIHEMPFFSFLLGDLHPHVMSIPFVLLAVGVALTLLHSDEPLDVVVWLERPLWLIGFGLIVGGLAFLNTWDLPTMAFLITLIVVLRNRLNANRWSWGLALDSIGFLIPLFLVAFLAYVPFFLGGFDSQAAGFTAQAGRGSSLFHTFLLWGPFALLVLPYAFWRLTQSNKGLALEHILWALTPVFVILLVWFAWDALAFALDILPKTLSMNEAGFQLGDDFDASLRARIETRGWNWLTIIVMSGAVGLLCLALVREVERAKDAIEEHLGHIFALAIAATAALLILGTEFVYIEDGFNSRFNTIFKLYYQAWLLLSIAGGFVLYELFRNIRAPVFSLNLERWSVTDYAIGASAIVGAGLGIFLMPDTLMRIFGALIGGAIFFAVSGTVALLWQPPETGSAGLVKWRGIWGVAVAAVLLSAFVYPVAAIWNRTDGCAGYPLRILVEPPEGRSCSDIFDARTINGLERIDLAELEAINWLNDLDGQPVIAEALGGDYSEGGRISASTGLPTLLQWPGHESQWRGSYEPQEGREDDLETLYTSNDVDEVRSIIEKYDVRYVVVGRREQSTYADVMLPEMTELFDLAFPGEVAIYRVRTASTSEVTR
;
A
#
# COMPACT_ATOMS: atom_id res chain seq x y z
N SER A 1 -0.44 16.53 -15.01
CA SER A 1 0.08 15.41 -14.20
C SER A 1 -0.41 15.54 -12.77
N TYR A 2 -1.39 14.74 -12.35
CA TYR A 2 -2.11 14.79 -11.06
C TYR A 2 -1.27 14.36 -9.83
N TYR A 3 0.06 14.44 -9.94
CA TYR A 3 1.04 13.82 -9.04
C TYR A 3 2.30 14.67 -8.81
N TYR A 4 2.32 15.92 -9.30
CA TYR A 4 3.54 16.72 -9.37
C TYR A 4 4.01 17.28 -8.02
N PHE A 5 3.12 17.44 -7.03
CA PHE A 5 3.45 18.24 -5.85
C PHE A 5 4.47 17.60 -4.91
N GLY A 6 4.39 16.29 -4.68
CA GLY A 6 5.36 15.61 -3.84
C GLY A 6 6.78 15.75 -4.42
N TYR A 7 6.91 15.60 -5.75
CA TYR A 7 8.18 15.83 -6.44
C TYR A 7 8.64 17.28 -6.34
N LEU A 8 7.73 18.25 -6.43
CA LEU A 8 8.05 19.66 -6.22
C LEU A 8 8.56 19.91 -4.80
N LEU A 9 7.91 19.35 -3.77
CA LEU A 9 8.34 19.49 -2.38
C LEU A 9 9.74 18.92 -2.17
N VAL A 10 9.99 17.70 -2.63
CA VAL A 10 11.31 17.05 -2.50
C VAL A 10 12.36 17.82 -3.30
N SER A 11 12.08 18.20 -4.55
CA SER A 11 13.04 18.92 -5.39
C SER A 11 13.37 20.32 -4.89
N VAL A 12 12.40 21.06 -4.34
CA VAL A 12 12.64 22.37 -3.71
C VAL A 12 13.54 22.20 -2.49
N MET A 13 13.27 21.21 -1.64
CA MET A 13 14.11 20.94 -0.46
C MET A 13 15.53 20.50 -0.86
N THR A 14 15.66 19.68 -1.91
CA THR A 14 16.95 19.28 -2.47
C THR A 14 17.71 20.50 -3.00
N ARG A 15 17.07 21.37 -3.80
CA ARG A 15 17.72 22.59 -4.33
C ARG A 15 18.13 23.57 -3.24
N LEU A 16 17.31 23.73 -2.21
CA LEU A 16 17.66 24.55 -1.04
C LEU A 16 18.87 23.97 -0.31
N SER A 17 18.91 22.64 -0.14
CA SER A 17 20.04 21.95 0.50
C SER A 17 21.31 22.00 -0.33
N ASP A 18 21.20 21.93 -1.66
CA ASP A 18 22.30 22.13 -2.59
C ASP A 18 22.86 23.55 -2.50
N THR A 19 21.98 24.56 -2.52
CA THR A 19 22.39 25.96 -2.42
C THR A 19 23.07 26.29 -1.08
N ILE A 20 22.65 25.65 0.01
CA ILE A 20 23.11 25.96 1.37
C ILE A 20 24.31 25.09 1.80
N ALA A 21 24.34 23.84 1.36
CA ALA A 21 25.27 22.82 1.86
C ALA A 21 25.91 21.95 0.75
N SER A 22 25.71 22.31 -0.53
CA SER A 22 26.27 21.61 -1.70
C SER A 22 25.94 20.11 -1.70
N VAL A 23 24.72 19.76 -1.30
CA VAL A 23 24.21 18.39 -1.30
C VAL A 23 23.89 17.98 -2.74
N PRO A 24 24.57 16.96 -3.31
CA PRO A 24 24.29 16.50 -4.67
C PRO A 24 22.85 15.98 -4.81
N THR A 25 22.24 16.17 -5.98
CA THR A 25 20.82 15.80 -6.23
C THR A 25 20.52 14.34 -5.87
N GLY A 26 21.41 13.39 -6.18
CA GLY A 26 21.23 11.98 -5.81
C GLY A 26 21.20 11.75 -4.30
N VAL A 27 22.00 12.51 -3.54
CA VAL A 27 21.95 12.48 -2.07
C VAL A 27 20.66 13.12 -1.55
N GLY A 28 20.23 14.23 -2.16
CA GLY A 28 18.96 14.88 -1.87
C GLY A 28 17.75 13.94 -2.06
N TYR A 29 17.73 13.16 -3.14
CA TYR A 29 16.71 12.14 -3.38
C TYR A 29 16.67 11.09 -2.25
N ASN A 30 17.82 10.54 -1.86
CA ASN A 30 17.92 9.57 -0.77
C ASN A 30 17.49 10.14 0.58
N LEU A 31 17.85 11.40 0.88
CA LEU A 31 17.39 12.10 2.07
C LEU A 31 15.88 12.34 2.04
N GLY A 32 15.32 12.64 0.86
CA GLY A 32 13.88 12.75 0.64
C GLY A 32 13.15 11.45 0.99
N LEU A 33 13.65 10.31 0.50
CA LEU A 33 13.11 8.98 0.84
C LEU A 33 13.20 8.71 2.34
N ALA A 34 14.37 8.93 2.95
CA ALA A 34 14.57 8.74 4.40
C ALA A 34 13.64 9.63 5.23
N MET A 35 13.40 10.88 4.79
CA MET A 35 12.48 11.80 5.43
C MET A 35 11.04 11.28 5.40
N ILE A 36 10.57 10.77 4.26
CA ILE A 36 9.20 10.22 4.14
C ILE A 36 9.02 9.02 5.09
N VAL A 37 10.00 8.12 5.16
CA VAL A 37 9.97 6.98 6.11
C VAL A 37 9.94 7.48 7.56
N ALA A 38 10.79 8.43 7.91
CA ALA A 38 10.85 8.98 9.26
C ALA A 38 9.54 9.68 9.68
N LEU A 39 8.95 10.47 8.79
CA LEU A 39 7.67 11.13 9.01
C LEU A 39 6.52 10.12 9.12
N THR A 40 6.56 9.04 8.34
CA THR A 40 5.58 7.94 8.41
C THR A 40 5.59 7.29 9.79
N VAL A 41 6.78 6.89 10.28
CA VAL A 41 6.94 6.26 11.60
C VAL A 41 6.53 7.23 12.71
N THR A 42 6.95 8.50 12.62
CA THR A 42 6.65 9.53 13.62
C THR A 42 5.16 9.85 13.67
N GLY A 43 4.52 10.01 12.52
CA GLY A 43 3.08 10.30 12.42
C GLY A 43 2.23 9.14 12.96
N ALA A 44 2.55 7.91 12.57
CA ALA A 44 1.85 6.72 13.06
C ALA A 44 2.04 6.54 14.58
N PHE A 45 3.28 6.67 15.06
CA PHE A 45 3.58 6.63 16.49
C PHE A 45 2.77 7.69 17.25
N GLY A 46 2.78 8.94 16.77
CA GLY A 46 2.07 10.06 17.40
C GLY A 46 0.57 9.83 17.48
N LEU A 47 -0.05 9.35 16.40
CA LEU A 47 -1.49 9.02 16.37
C LEU A 47 -1.84 7.96 17.40
N ILE A 48 -1.15 6.82 17.38
CA ILE A 48 -1.43 5.70 18.28
C ILE A 48 -1.12 6.08 19.73
N TYR A 49 -0.04 6.82 19.97
CA TYR A 49 0.28 7.34 21.31
C TYR A 49 -0.87 8.18 21.85
N ASN A 50 -1.37 9.14 21.07
CA ASN A 50 -2.46 10.02 21.49
C ASN A 50 -3.81 9.28 21.58
N LEU A 51 -3.98 8.17 20.88
CA LEU A 51 -5.15 7.31 20.99
C LEU A 51 -5.15 6.48 22.30
N ILE A 52 -3.98 6.14 22.83
CA ILE A 52 -3.82 5.29 24.03
C ILE A 52 -3.63 6.12 25.30
N ALA A 53 -2.90 7.23 25.22
CA ALA A 53 -2.48 8.01 26.38
C ALA A 53 -3.64 8.50 27.28
N PRO A 54 -4.80 8.95 26.75
CA PRO A 54 -5.95 9.32 27.59
C PRO A 54 -6.41 8.19 28.52
N SER A 55 -6.55 6.97 27.97
CA SER A 55 -6.94 5.78 28.74
C SER A 55 -5.96 5.46 29.88
N GLU A 56 -4.66 5.60 29.65
CA GLU A 56 -3.65 5.34 30.69
C GLU A 56 -3.58 6.45 31.74
N ARG A 57 -3.80 7.72 31.36
CA ARG A 57 -3.85 8.85 32.30
C ARG A 57 -5.04 8.73 33.25
N GLY A 58 -6.23 8.44 32.74
CA GLY A 58 -7.42 8.23 33.57
C GLY A 58 -7.25 7.10 34.60
N LEU A 59 -6.53 6.03 34.23
CA LEU A 59 -6.18 4.93 35.15
C LEU A 59 -5.14 5.33 36.20
N ALA A 60 -4.16 6.16 35.83
CA ALA A 60 -3.12 6.63 36.75
C ALA A 60 -3.66 7.62 37.79
N GLU A 61 -4.69 8.39 37.44
CA GLU A 61 -5.27 9.43 38.28
C GLU A 61 -6.42 8.92 39.17
N GLY A 62 -6.96 7.72 38.94
CA GLY A 62 -7.95 7.09 39.82
C GLY A 62 -9.42 7.30 39.43
N GLY A 63 -9.69 7.60 38.16
CA GLY A 63 -11.05 7.79 37.63
C GLY A 63 -11.61 9.21 37.80
N PRO A 64 -12.81 9.49 37.26
CA PRO A 64 -13.41 10.83 37.29
C PRO A 64 -13.68 11.28 38.73
N GLY A 65 -13.09 12.41 39.15
CA GLY A 65 -13.38 13.06 40.44
C GLY A 65 -12.32 12.90 41.55
N THR A 66 -11.15 12.32 41.25
CA THR A 66 -10.00 12.36 42.17
C THR A 66 -9.22 13.67 42.03
N PRO A 67 -8.73 14.29 43.12
CA PRO A 67 -8.04 15.57 43.03
C PRO A 67 -6.73 15.42 42.28
N GLU A 68 -6.45 16.36 41.38
CA GLU A 68 -5.18 16.56 40.65
C GLU A 68 -3.98 16.40 41.59
N LYS A 69 -3.46 15.18 41.73
CA LYS A 69 -2.14 14.98 42.32
C LYS A 69 -1.12 15.15 41.21
N GLY A 70 -0.76 16.41 41.03
CA GLY A 70 0.40 16.96 40.33
C GLY A 70 1.12 16.03 39.38
N PHE A 71 1.04 16.37 38.09
CA PHE A 71 1.94 16.08 36.96
C PHE A 71 3.26 15.36 37.30
N ASN A 72 3.20 14.17 37.88
CA ASN A 72 4.35 13.30 37.98
C ASN A 72 4.44 12.65 36.62
N SER A 73 5.31 13.22 35.79
CA SER A 73 5.69 12.81 34.44
C SER A 73 6.28 11.39 34.41
N LYS A 74 5.54 10.40 34.91
CA LYS A 74 5.87 9.00 34.68
C LYS A 74 5.64 8.78 33.19
N LEU A 75 6.75 8.62 32.48
CA LEU A 75 6.79 8.24 31.08
C LEU A 75 5.75 7.13 30.83
N LEU A 76 4.74 7.41 29.99
CA LEU A 76 3.68 6.44 29.67
C LEU A 76 4.25 5.40 28.70
N TRP A 77 4.95 4.41 29.24
CA TRP A 77 5.66 3.40 28.45
C TRP A 77 4.72 2.56 27.56
N LYS A 78 3.47 2.32 27.98
CA LYS A 78 2.51 1.55 27.17
C LYS A 78 2.16 2.27 25.86
N PRO A 79 1.66 3.53 25.85
CA PRO A 79 1.49 4.30 24.62
C PRO A 79 2.74 4.33 23.74
N MET A 80 3.94 4.40 24.33
CA MET A 80 5.20 4.38 23.56
C MET A 80 5.43 3.03 22.87
N ILE A 81 5.30 1.91 23.59
CA ILE A 81 5.53 0.58 23.03
C ILE A 81 4.50 0.26 21.94
N PHE A 82 3.23 0.53 22.20
CA PHE A 82 2.16 0.22 21.23
C PHE A 82 2.10 1.23 20.09
N GLY A 83 2.51 2.49 20.34
CA GLY A 83 2.77 3.47 19.29
C GLY A 83 3.86 3.02 18.34
N LEU A 84 4.98 2.52 18.87
CA LEU A 84 6.06 1.96 18.06
C LEU A 84 5.60 0.68 17.34
N ALA A 85 4.88 -0.22 18.02
CA ALA A 85 4.38 -1.44 17.43
C ALA A 85 3.48 -1.16 16.21
N GLY A 86 2.50 -0.25 16.32
CA GLY A 86 1.65 0.09 15.17
C GLY A 86 2.38 0.90 14.08
N ALA A 87 3.40 1.69 14.43
CA ALA A 87 4.27 2.30 13.43
C ALA A 87 5.07 1.25 12.64
N LEU A 88 5.51 0.16 13.29
CA LEU A 88 6.15 -0.97 12.62
C LEU A 88 5.16 -1.79 11.77
N LEU A 89 3.90 -1.94 12.22
CA LEU A 89 2.84 -2.52 11.38
C LEU A 89 2.61 -1.71 10.09
N LEU A 90 2.81 -0.39 10.14
CA LEU A 90 2.70 0.48 8.97
C LEU A 90 3.93 0.41 8.07
N ALA A 91 5.10 0.73 8.64
CA ALA A 91 6.30 1.01 7.85
C ALA A 91 7.12 -0.22 7.50
N VAL A 92 6.97 -1.33 8.25
CA VAL A 92 7.84 -2.50 8.12
C VAL A 92 7.07 -3.75 7.74
N MET A 93 5.94 -4.06 8.38
CA MET A 93 5.23 -5.32 8.13
C MET A 93 4.90 -5.53 6.64
N GLY A 94 5.19 -6.72 6.12
CA GLY A 94 4.77 -7.17 4.79
C GLY A 94 3.45 -7.94 4.82
N ASN A 95 3.15 -8.64 3.73
CA ASN A 95 2.03 -9.59 3.69
C ASN A 95 2.52 -11.02 4.01
N LEU A 96 1.62 -12.01 3.98
CA LEU A 96 1.96 -13.41 4.29
C LEU A 96 2.61 -14.16 3.12
N GLU A 97 2.72 -13.55 1.93
CA GLU A 97 3.32 -14.22 0.78
C GLU A 97 4.83 -14.43 0.95
N GLY A 98 5.54 -13.52 1.63
CA GLY A 98 6.97 -13.73 1.89
C GLY A 98 7.27 -14.96 2.76
N LEU A 99 6.31 -15.43 3.57
CA LEU A 99 6.43 -16.73 4.24
C LEU A 99 6.30 -17.88 3.22
N LEU A 100 5.38 -17.78 2.26
CA LEU A 100 5.24 -18.79 1.22
C LEU A 100 6.49 -18.88 0.35
N GLU A 101 7.14 -17.76 0.06
CA GLU A 101 8.44 -17.70 -0.63
C GLU A 101 9.53 -18.43 0.15
N LEU A 102 9.59 -18.18 1.47
CA LEU A 102 10.54 -18.89 2.32
C LEU A 102 10.26 -20.41 2.35
N LEU A 103 9.00 -20.82 2.39
CA LEU A 103 8.62 -22.23 2.32
C LEU A 103 8.92 -22.85 0.95
N ALA A 104 8.70 -22.09 -0.13
CA ALA A 104 8.98 -22.53 -1.50
C ALA A 104 10.47 -22.72 -1.75
N ALA A 105 11.32 -21.86 -1.16
CA ALA A 105 12.78 -21.94 -1.23
C ALA A 105 13.39 -23.17 -0.53
N HIS A 106 12.64 -23.81 0.39
CA HIS A 106 13.04 -25.02 1.11
C HIS A 106 12.19 -26.24 0.71
N SER A 107 11.56 -26.19 -0.47
CA SER A 107 10.61 -27.21 -0.86
C SER A 107 11.25 -28.59 -0.98
N PHE A 108 12.50 -28.74 -1.44
CA PHE A 108 13.11 -30.07 -1.62
C PHE A 108 13.39 -30.83 -0.32
N GLU A 109 13.72 -30.14 0.77
CA GLU A 109 13.86 -30.76 2.10
C GLU A 109 12.50 -31.20 2.69
N LEU A 110 11.40 -30.53 2.29
CA LEU A 110 10.03 -30.81 2.72
C LEU A 110 9.21 -31.65 1.72
N GLU A 111 9.65 -31.78 0.46
CA GLU A 111 8.94 -32.37 -0.68
C GLU A 111 8.92 -33.89 -0.65
N GLN A 112 9.96 -34.53 -0.12
CA GLN A 112 9.98 -36.00 -0.05
C GLN A 112 9.01 -36.57 0.99
N GLU A 113 8.54 -35.77 1.96
CA GLU A 113 7.69 -36.28 3.05
C GLU A 113 6.33 -35.57 3.24
N ILE A 114 6.13 -34.30 2.85
CA ILE A 114 4.96 -33.52 3.32
C ILE A 114 4.10 -32.87 2.22
N PHE A 115 4.68 -32.28 1.16
CA PHE A 115 3.93 -31.35 0.27
C PHE A 115 3.52 -31.87 -1.11
N GLY A 116 3.90 -33.10 -1.51
CA GLY A 116 3.38 -33.79 -2.69
C GLY A 116 3.31 -32.96 -3.99
N SER A 117 4.36 -33.04 -4.82
CA SER A 117 4.52 -32.48 -6.18
C SER A 117 3.35 -31.62 -6.74
N SER A 118 3.65 -30.34 -7.02
CA SER A 118 2.90 -29.37 -7.84
C SER A 118 1.48 -28.94 -7.39
N GLY A 119 0.63 -29.82 -6.83
CA GLY A 119 -0.79 -29.51 -6.61
C GLY A 119 -1.06 -28.39 -5.59
N PHE A 120 -0.27 -28.32 -4.51
CA PHE A 120 -0.40 -27.27 -3.50
C PHE A 120 -0.03 -25.88 -4.04
N TRP A 121 1.11 -25.79 -4.74
CA TRP A 121 1.60 -24.54 -5.33
C TRP A 121 0.69 -24.08 -6.49
N GLU A 122 0.18 -25.02 -7.29
CA GLU A 122 -0.85 -24.76 -8.30
C GLU A 122 -2.16 -24.24 -7.69
N TRP A 123 -2.57 -24.76 -6.52
CA TRP A 123 -3.76 -24.27 -5.81
C TRP A 123 -3.57 -22.87 -5.21
N ILE A 124 -2.39 -22.58 -4.64
CA ILE A 124 -2.03 -21.22 -4.20
C ILE A 124 -2.16 -20.24 -5.37
N ASN A 125 -1.78 -20.67 -6.57
CA ASN A 125 -1.93 -19.92 -7.81
C ASN A 125 -1.33 -18.50 -7.72
N VAL A 126 -0.07 -18.42 -7.27
CA VAL A 126 0.75 -17.20 -7.31
C VAL A 126 1.92 -17.47 -8.24
N PRO A 127 1.88 -17.13 -9.54
CA PRO A 127 2.95 -17.47 -10.47
C PRO A 127 4.19 -16.55 -10.37
N PRO A 128 5.43 -17.05 -10.56
CA PRO A 128 5.86 -18.44 -10.55
C PRO A 128 6.37 -18.87 -9.15
N LEU A 129 5.48 -18.96 -8.17
CA LEU A 129 5.72 -19.64 -6.89
C LEU A 129 5.67 -21.16 -7.14
N ALA A 130 6.65 -21.68 -7.88
CA ALA A 130 6.91 -23.11 -8.00
C ALA A 130 8.04 -23.45 -7.03
N GLY A 131 7.88 -24.54 -6.27
CA GLY A 131 8.94 -25.04 -5.38
C GLY A 131 10.28 -25.08 -6.10
N TYR A 132 11.29 -24.44 -5.53
CA TYR A 132 12.61 -24.32 -6.11
C TYR A 132 13.65 -24.39 -5.00
N ASP A 133 14.85 -24.83 -5.36
CA ASP A 133 15.96 -24.89 -4.42
C ASP A 133 16.68 -23.56 -4.40
N SER A 134 16.60 -22.87 -3.27
CA SER A 134 17.47 -21.72 -3.01
C SER A 134 18.87 -22.20 -2.64
N TYR A 135 19.88 -21.49 -3.14
CA TYR A 135 21.27 -21.68 -2.73
C TYR A 135 21.58 -21.01 -1.38
N SER A 136 20.61 -20.31 -0.78
CA SER A 136 20.72 -19.66 0.52
C SER A 136 19.53 -20.00 1.43
N TRP A 137 19.65 -19.70 2.72
CA TRP A 137 18.52 -19.83 3.66
C TRP A 137 17.35 -18.88 3.31
N PHE A 138 17.57 -17.85 2.50
CA PHE A 138 16.52 -16.94 2.07
C PHE A 138 16.15 -17.20 0.60
N PRO A 139 14.95 -16.80 0.16
CA PRO A 139 14.58 -16.84 -1.26
C PRO A 139 15.59 -16.05 -2.11
N ASP A 140 16.23 -16.71 -3.07
CA ASP A 140 17.25 -16.13 -3.95
C ASP A 140 16.79 -15.97 -5.41
N GLN A 141 15.54 -16.36 -5.71
CA GLN A 141 14.92 -16.08 -7.00
C GLN A 141 15.01 -14.59 -7.33
N PHE A 142 15.37 -14.32 -8.59
CA PHE A 142 15.37 -12.98 -9.12
C PHE A 142 13.98 -12.36 -8.98
N TRP A 143 13.90 -11.22 -8.28
CA TRP A 143 12.69 -10.42 -8.14
C TRP A 143 11.54 -11.06 -7.34
N PHE A 144 11.79 -12.06 -6.49
CA PHE A 144 10.72 -12.63 -5.67
C PHE A 144 10.03 -11.55 -4.81
N TRP A 145 10.78 -10.59 -4.26
CA TRP A 145 10.22 -9.54 -3.42
C TRP A 145 9.24 -8.62 -4.17
N PHE A 146 9.34 -8.58 -5.50
CA PHE A 146 8.43 -7.87 -6.40
C PHE A 146 7.14 -8.68 -6.64
N ARG A 147 7.21 -10.01 -6.62
CA ARG A 147 6.03 -10.88 -6.75
C ARG A 147 5.09 -10.80 -5.55
N ALA A 148 5.60 -10.50 -4.36
CA ALA A 148 4.79 -10.31 -3.17
C ALA A 148 3.68 -9.25 -3.32
N THR A 149 3.81 -8.30 -4.25
CA THR A 149 2.77 -7.30 -4.54
C THR A 149 1.86 -7.69 -5.72
N ARG A 150 1.96 -8.92 -6.23
CA ARG A 150 1.32 -9.43 -7.46
C ARG A 150 0.62 -10.78 -7.25
N ILE A 151 -0.22 -10.81 -6.23
CA ILE A 151 -0.96 -12.01 -5.76
C ILE A 151 -2.36 -12.07 -6.39
N LEU A 152 -2.92 -10.91 -6.76
CA LEU A 152 -4.30 -10.78 -7.26
C LEU A 152 -4.37 -10.86 -8.78
N ASP A 153 -5.56 -11.19 -9.29
CA ASP A 153 -5.92 -11.14 -10.71
C ASP A 153 -4.91 -11.88 -11.61
N ALA A 154 -4.52 -13.09 -11.22
CA ALA A 154 -3.54 -13.92 -11.93
C ALA A 154 -2.17 -13.23 -12.14
N ALA A 155 -1.68 -12.55 -11.10
CA ALA A 155 -0.44 -11.77 -11.07
C ALA A 155 -0.44 -10.49 -11.94
N ALA A 156 -1.58 -10.12 -12.54
CA ALA A 156 -1.72 -8.85 -13.24
C ALA A 156 -1.99 -7.67 -12.27
N GLY A 157 -2.52 -7.92 -11.07
CA GLY A 157 -2.84 -6.89 -10.08
C GLY A 157 -1.63 -6.45 -9.26
N ILE A 158 -1.34 -5.14 -9.14
CA ILE A 158 -0.36 -4.60 -8.16
C ILE A 158 -1.09 -4.14 -6.91
N HIS A 159 -0.61 -4.60 -5.76
CA HIS A 159 -1.00 -4.15 -4.44
C HIS A 159 0.25 -3.90 -3.61
N GLU A 160 0.61 -2.65 -3.40
CA GLU A 160 1.79 -2.32 -2.60
C GLU A 160 1.44 -2.18 -1.12
N MET A 161 2.41 -2.53 -0.28
CA MET A 161 2.47 -2.18 1.13
C MET A 161 3.64 -1.20 1.35
N PRO A 162 3.60 -0.34 2.38
CA PRO A 162 4.59 0.72 2.53
C PRO A 162 6.04 0.23 2.53
N PHE A 163 6.32 -0.91 3.17
CA PHE A 163 7.66 -1.48 3.17
C PHE A 163 8.17 -1.84 1.76
N PHE A 164 7.31 -2.36 0.87
CA PHE A 164 7.68 -2.59 -0.53
C PHE A 164 8.09 -1.29 -1.20
N SER A 165 7.29 -0.23 -1.07
CA SER A 165 7.59 1.05 -1.73
C SER A 165 8.87 1.68 -1.17
N PHE A 166 9.11 1.55 0.14
CA PHE A 166 10.36 1.99 0.78
C PHE A 166 11.58 1.20 0.31
N LEU A 167 11.44 -0.12 0.12
CA LEU A 167 12.50 -0.98 -0.41
C LEU A 167 12.76 -0.72 -1.89
N LEU A 168 11.70 -0.49 -2.67
CA LEU A 168 11.79 -0.11 -4.09
C LEU A 168 12.55 1.21 -4.24
N GLY A 169 12.36 2.15 -3.31
CA GLY A 169 13.02 3.44 -3.30
C GLY A 169 12.45 4.43 -4.31
N ASP A 170 11.24 4.17 -4.81
CA ASP A 170 10.48 5.10 -5.65
C ASP A 170 9.71 6.09 -4.77
N LEU A 171 10.04 7.38 -4.89
CA LEU A 171 9.26 8.47 -4.32
C LEU A 171 7.97 8.67 -5.12
N HIS A 172 7.14 7.64 -5.17
CA HIS A 172 5.86 7.67 -5.85
C HIS A 172 4.87 8.57 -5.09
N PRO A 173 3.89 9.20 -5.77
CA PRO A 173 2.91 10.08 -5.15
C PRO A 173 2.21 9.53 -3.90
N HIS A 174 1.77 8.26 -3.90
CA HIS A 174 1.13 7.64 -2.74
C HIS A 174 2.11 7.38 -1.59
N VAL A 175 3.41 7.28 -1.86
CA VAL A 175 4.46 7.14 -0.84
C VAL A 175 4.73 8.49 -0.19
N MET A 176 4.87 9.54 -1.02
CA MET A 176 5.08 10.91 -0.54
C MET A 176 3.86 11.47 0.20
N SER A 177 2.66 10.97 -0.08
CA SER A 177 1.43 11.42 0.58
C SER A 177 1.22 10.82 1.96
N ILE A 178 1.90 9.73 2.35
CA ILE A 178 1.70 9.04 3.65
C ILE A 178 1.73 10.01 4.84
N PRO A 179 2.74 10.90 5.01
CA PRO A 179 2.77 11.81 6.15
C PRO A 179 1.56 12.76 6.20
N PHE A 180 1.05 13.15 5.04
CA PHE A 180 -0.10 14.05 4.92
C PHE A 180 -1.42 13.31 5.17
N VAL A 181 -1.53 12.05 4.74
CA VAL A 181 -2.65 11.18 5.10
C VAL A 181 -2.69 10.98 6.62
N LEU A 182 -1.55 10.68 7.26
CA LEU A 182 -1.47 10.56 8.72
C LEU A 182 -1.83 11.88 9.42
N LEU A 183 -1.45 13.03 8.85
CA LEU A 183 -1.86 14.34 9.35
C LEU A 183 -3.37 14.54 9.26
N ALA A 184 -4.01 14.15 8.15
CA ALA A 184 -5.46 14.21 7.99
C ALA A 184 -6.21 13.25 8.94
N VAL A 185 -5.67 12.05 9.18
CA VAL A 185 -6.15 11.13 10.23
C VAL A 185 -6.01 11.77 11.62
N GLY A 186 -4.95 12.57 11.85
CA GLY A 186 -4.76 13.37 13.06
C GLY A 186 -5.78 14.49 13.23
N VAL A 187 -6.16 15.16 12.13
CA VAL A 187 -7.30 16.09 12.12
C VAL A 187 -8.57 15.36 12.51
N ALA A 188 -8.86 14.20 11.91
CA ALA A 188 -10.02 13.39 12.27
C ALA A 188 -10.00 13.01 13.78
N LEU A 189 -8.86 12.56 14.31
CA LEU A 189 -8.71 12.26 15.74
C LEU A 189 -8.98 13.49 16.61
N THR A 190 -8.48 14.66 16.20
CA THR A 190 -8.69 15.94 16.90
C THR A 190 -10.17 16.31 16.95
N LEU A 191 -10.88 16.17 15.83
CA LEU A 191 -12.32 16.45 15.73
C LEU A 191 -13.14 15.52 16.63
N LEU A 192 -12.75 14.25 16.75
CA LEU A 192 -13.43 13.30 17.63
C LEU A 192 -13.29 13.67 19.12
N HIS A 193 -12.17 14.29 19.51
CA HIS A 193 -11.92 14.75 20.89
C HIS A 193 -12.51 16.13 21.20
N SER A 194 -13.23 16.75 20.27
CA SER A 194 -13.76 18.12 20.44
C SER A 194 -14.94 18.18 21.40
N ASP A 195 -14.82 18.80 22.57
CA ASP A 195 -15.89 18.87 23.60
C ASP A 195 -17.22 19.48 23.14
N GLU A 196 -17.21 20.30 22.08
CA GLU A 196 -18.39 20.96 21.54
C GLU A 196 -19.00 20.24 20.32
N PRO A 197 -20.29 20.47 20.00
CA PRO A 197 -20.87 20.10 18.71
C PRO A 197 -20.08 20.74 17.56
N LEU A 198 -19.82 19.95 16.53
CA LEU A 198 -19.16 20.39 15.31
C LEU A 198 -20.21 20.96 14.36
N ASP A 199 -20.35 22.29 14.40
CA ASP A 199 -21.28 23.07 13.57
C ASP A 199 -20.57 24.25 12.88
N VAL A 200 -21.34 25.15 12.26
CA VAL A 200 -20.78 26.35 11.60
C VAL A 200 -20.15 27.33 12.60
N VAL A 201 -20.58 27.34 13.86
CA VAL A 201 -20.12 28.27 14.89
C VAL A 201 -18.65 28.01 15.23
N VAL A 202 -18.23 26.74 15.25
CA VAL A 202 -16.82 26.36 15.46
C VAL A 202 -15.88 27.11 14.52
N TRP A 203 -16.27 27.30 13.26
CA TRP A 203 -15.46 28.02 12.29
C TRP A 203 -15.44 29.53 12.48
N LEU A 204 -16.54 30.10 12.99
CA LEU A 204 -16.60 31.52 13.33
C LEU A 204 -15.70 31.83 14.53
N GLU A 205 -15.64 30.92 15.50
CA GLU A 205 -14.79 31.05 16.68
C GLU A 205 -13.32 30.68 16.40
N ARG A 206 -13.08 29.73 15.50
CA ARG A 206 -11.75 29.19 15.17
C ARG A 206 -11.45 29.23 13.66
N PRO A 207 -11.39 30.43 13.04
CA PRO A 207 -11.17 30.54 11.59
C PRO A 207 -9.82 29.99 11.14
N LEU A 208 -8.80 30.02 12.01
CA LEU A 208 -7.50 29.44 11.69
C LEU A 208 -7.53 27.90 11.61
N TRP A 209 -8.43 27.25 12.35
CA TRP A 209 -8.63 25.80 12.22
C TRP A 209 -9.26 25.47 10.86
N LEU A 210 -10.25 26.27 10.43
CA LEU A 210 -10.86 26.11 9.11
C LEU A 210 -9.81 26.19 7.99
N ILE A 211 -8.94 27.20 8.06
CA ILE A 211 -7.86 27.37 7.07
C ILE A 211 -6.87 26.21 7.16
N GLY A 212 -6.38 25.87 8.36
CA GLY A 212 -5.40 24.80 8.55
C GLY A 212 -5.91 23.43 8.08
N PHE A 213 -7.11 23.03 8.52
CA PHE A 213 -7.72 21.76 8.13
C PHE A 213 -8.11 21.77 6.65
N GLY A 214 -8.62 22.88 6.12
CA GLY A 214 -8.89 23.04 4.70
C GLY A 214 -7.64 22.85 3.84
N LEU A 215 -6.50 23.45 4.22
CA LEU A 215 -5.23 23.29 3.51
C LEU A 215 -4.71 21.86 3.56
N ILE A 216 -4.83 21.18 4.70
CA ILE A 216 -4.43 19.78 4.88
C ILE A 216 -5.28 18.87 3.98
N VAL A 217 -6.60 18.98 4.06
CA VAL A 217 -7.53 18.12 3.29
C VAL A 217 -7.42 18.41 1.80
N GLY A 218 -7.36 19.68 1.40
CA GLY A 218 -7.20 20.07 0.00
C GLY A 218 -5.85 19.63 -0.59
N GLY A 219 -4.78 19.65 0.21
CA GLY A 219 -3.44 19.27 -0.23
C GLY A 219 -3.33 17.80 -0.63
N LEU A 220 -4.16 16.93 -0.05
CA LEU A 220 -4.25 15.52 -0.45
C LEU A 220 -4.64 15.36 -1.92
N ALA A 221 -5.58 16.18 -2.40
CA ALA A 221 -6.03 16.14 -3.79
C ALA A 221 -4.89 16.37 -4.79
N PHE A 222 -3.84 17.06 -4.36
CA PHE A 222 -2.72 17.46 -5.20
C PHE A 222 -1.46 16.60 -5.01
N LEU A 223 -1.27 16.04 -3.81
CA LEU A 223 -0.23 15.05 -3.54
C LEU A 223 -0.55 13.72 -4.20
N ASN A 224 -1.78 13.24 -4.00
CA ASN A 224 -2.30 12.00 -4.54
C ASN A 224 -3.84 12.07 -4.50
N THR A 225 -4.45 12.38 -5.64
CA THR A 225 -5.91 12.65 -5.76
C THR A 225 -6.79 11.59 -5.11
N TRP A 226 -6.34 10.32 -5.11
CA TRP A 226 -7.04 9.19 -4.52
C TRP A 226 -7.20 9.28 -2.99
N ASP A 227 -6.37 10.08 -2.30
CA ASP A 227 -6.44 10.26 -0.85
C ASP A 227 -7.62 11.15 -0.42
N LEU A 228 -8.05 12.08 -1.29
CA LEU A 228 -9.10 13.03 -0.96
C LEU A 228 -10.45 12.34 -0.66
N PRO A 229 -11.00 11.45 -1.52
CA PRO A 229 -12.30 10.83 -1.23
C PRO A 229 -12.30 10.05 0.08
N THR A 230 -11.23 9.28 0.34
CA THR A 230 -11.12 8.46 1.54
C THR A 230 -11.02 9.32 2.81
N MET A 231 -10.18 10.37 2.79
CA MET A 231 -10.04 11.24 3.96
C MET A 231 -11.27 12.14 4.15
N ALA A 232 -11.92 12.59 3.07
CA ALA A 232 -13.18 13.31 3.16
C ALA A 232 -14.30 12.45 3.75
N PHE A 233 -14.38 11.17 3.36
CA PHE A 233 -15.30 10.21 3.97
C PHE A 233 -15.00 10.01 5.46
N LEU A 234 -13.75 9.77 5.82
CA LEU A 234 -13.36 9.55 7.21
C LEU A 234 -13.67 10.78 8.09
N ILE A 235 -13.33 11.98 7.63
CA ILE A 235 -13.63 13.23 8.35
C ILE A 235 -15.14 13.42 8.49
N THR A 236 -15.91 13.17 7.43
CA THR A 236 -17.38 13.23 7.46
C THR A 236 -17.94 12.25 8.48
N LEU A 237 -17.47 11.00 8.47
CA LEU A 237 -17.86 9.98 9.43
C LEU A 237 -17.56 10.43 10.86
N ILE A 238 -16.36 10.93 11.13
CA ILE A 238 -15.98 11.39 12.47
C ILE A 238 -16.80 12.60 12.93
N VAL A 239 -17.09 13.57 12.05
CA VAL A 239 -17.95 14.71 12.38
C VAL A 239 -19.35 14.24 12.76
N VAL A 240 -19.93 13.33 11.96
CA VAL A 240 -21.25 12.75 12.24
C VAL A 240 -21.24 11.95 13.54
N LEU A 241 -20.20 11.14 13.79
CA LEU A 241 -20.05 10.37 15.02
C LEU A 241 -19.90 11.30 16.24
N ARG A 242 -19.12 12.37 16.14
CA ARG A 242 -18.95 13.32 17.24
C ARG A 242 -20.25 14.04 17.57
N ASN A 243 -20.96 14.53 16.56
CA ASN A 243 -22.27 15.14 16.76
C ASN A 243 -23.30 14.14 17.27
N ARG A 244 -23.19 12.86 16.87
CA ARG A 244 -24.01 11.78 17.41
C ARG A 244 -23.73 11.52 18.89
N LEU A 245 -22.49 11.60 19.36
CA LEU A 245 -22.15 11.46 20.78
C LEU A 245 -22.75 12.59 21.63
N ASN A 246 -22.81 13.80 21.09
CA ASN A 246 -23.40 14.97 21.75
C ASN A 246 -24.94 14.99 21.70
N ALA A 247 -25.56 14.19 20.83
CA ALA A 247 -27.00 14.15 20.63
C ALA A 247 -27.67 12.91 21.26
N ASN A 248 -28.87 13.09 21.82
CA ASN A 248 -29.63 11.96 22.39
C ASN A 248 -30.20 11.01 21.33
N ARG A 249 -30.51 11.53 20.14
CA ARG A 249 -31.13 10.81 19.02
C ARG A 249 -30.66 11.35 17.68
N TRP A 250 -30.81 10.53 16.64
CA TRP A 250 -30.75 11.01 15.26
C TRP A 250 -31.82 12.09 15.01
N SER A 251 -31.42 13.22 14.45
CA SER A 251 -32.31 14.36 14.21
C SER A 251 -31.82 15.20 13.03
N TRP A 252 -32.73 15.98 12.45
CA TRP A 252 -32.40 16.97 11.43
C TRP A 252 -31.42 18.04 11.93
N GLY A 253 -31.46 18.36 13.23
CA GLY A 253 -30.48 19.28 13.85
C GLY A 253 -29.06 18.76 13.71
N LEU A 254 -28.80 17.51 14.12
CA LEU A 254 -27.50 16.86 13.97
C LEU A 254 -27.00 16.88 12.52
N ALA A 255 -27.90 16.60 11.57
CA ALA A 255 -27.55 16.62 10.14
C ALA A 255 -27.17 18.03 9.68
N LEU A 256 -27.93 19.05 10.06
CA LEU A 256 -27.65 20.45 9.74
C LEU A 256 -26.36 20.94 10.39
N ASP A 257 -26.09 20.57 11.64
CA ASP A 257 -24.85 20.92 12.36
C ASP A 257 -23.65 20.32 11.62
N SER A 258 -23.72 19.02 11.31
CA SER A 258 -22.67 18.30 10.58
C SER A 258 -22.43 18.91 9.18
N ILE A 259 -23.49 19.26 8.46
CA ILE A 259 -23.40 19.93 7.15
C ILE A 259 -22.81 21.35 7.29
N GLY A 260 -23.24 22.10 8.30
CA GLY A 260 -22.75 23.45 8.60
C GLY A 260 -21.26 23.46 8.95
N PHE A 261 -20.74 22.36 9.50
CA PHE A 261 -19.31 22.16 9.72
C PHE A 261 -18.59 21.73 8.42
N LEU A 262 -19.12 20.74 7.70
CA LEU A 262 -18.43 20.13 6.56
C LEU A 262 -18.37 21.02 5.31
N ILE A 263 -19.44 21.77 5.00
CA ILE A 263 -19.48 22.61 3.79
C ILE A 263 -18.36 23.67 3.79
N PRO A 264 -18.18 24.50 4.84
CA PRO A 264 -17.09 25.46 4.87
C PRO A 264 -15.72 24.79 4.76
N LEU A 265 -15.50 23.66 5.44
CA LEU A 265 -14.25 22.91 5.40
C LEU A 265 -13.90 22.47 3.97
N PHE A 266 -14.82 21.79 3.30
CA PHE A 266 -14.58 21.31 1.94
C PHE A 266 -14.55 22.44 0.92
N LEU A 267 -15.27 23.54 1.16
CA LEU A 267 -15.18 24.73 0.32
C LEU A 267 -13.78 25.35 0.40
N VAL A 268 -13.21 25.51 1.59
CA VAL A 268 -11.83 26.02 1.74
C VAL A 268 -10.81 25.03 1.16
N ALA A 269 -10.99 23.73 1.40
CA ALA A 269 -10.15 22.69 0.82
C ALA A 269 -10.15 22.72 -0.72
N PHE A 270 -11.30 23.00 -1.34
CA PHE A 270 -11.39 23.17 -2.79
C PHE A 270 -10.78 24.49 -3.24
N LEU A 271 -11.24 25.63 -2.68
CA LEU A 271 -10.85 26.98 -3.11
C LEU A 271 -9.34 27.23 -3.00
N ALA A 272 -8.68 26.70 -1.96
CA ALA A 272 -7.25 26.85 -1.77
C ALA A 272 -6.42 26.25 -2.92
N TYR A 273 -6.98 25.29 -3.67
CA TYR A 273 -6.30 24.58 -4.74
C TYR A 273 -6.96 24.75 -6.13
N VAL A 274 -7.99 25.61 -6.25
CA VAL A 274 -8.66 25.94 -7.53
C VAL A 274 -7.70 26.31 -8.66
N PRO A 275 -6.66 27.14 -8.46
CA PRO A 275 -5.73 27.48 -9.54
C PRO A 275 -5.08 26.26 -10.20
N PHE A 276 -4.90 25.17 -9.44
CA PHE A 276 -4.37 23.92 -9.96
C PHE A 276 -5.43 23.15 -10.74
N PHE A 277 -6.67 23.05 -10.24
CA PHE A 277 -7.76 22.39 -10.98
C PHE A 277 -8.06 23.07 -12.33
N LEU A 278 -7.89 24.39 -12.43
CA LEU A 278 -8.13 25.16 -13.65
C LEU A 278 -6.90 25.29 -14.56
N GLY A 279 -5.70 24.95 -14.08
CA GLY A 279 -4.42 25.22 -14.72
C GLY A 279 -3.94 24.18 -15.75
N GLY A 280 -4.81 23.27 -16.21
CA GLY A 280 -4.46 22.26 -17.23
C GLY A 280 -3.96 20.92 -16.66
N PHE A 281 -4.45 20.50 -15.49
CA PHE A 281 -4.17 19.16 -14.98
C PHE A 281 -5.08 18.13 -15.65
N ASP A 282 -4.50 17.35 -16.56
CA ASP A 282 -5.17 16.17 -17.11
C ASP A 282 -5.03 14.97 -16.16
N SER A 283 -6.14 14.25 -16.01
CA SER A 283 -6.27 13.02 -15.24
C SER A 283 -6.35 11.83 -16.21
N GLN A 284 -5.69 10.72 -15.88
CA GLN A 284 -5.82 9.46 -16.62
C GLN A 284 -7.11 8.70 -16.30
N ALA A 285 -7.85 9.13 -15.25
CA ALA A 285 -9.13 8.54 -14.90
C ALA A 285 -10.20 8.92 -15.94
N ALA A 286 -10.74 7.91 -16.62
CA ALA A 286 -11.81 8.04 -17.60
C ALA A 286 -13.21 7.83 -16.98
N GLY A 287 -13.31 7.55 -15.67
CA GLY A 287 -14.58 7.45 -14.96
C GLY A 287 -14.70 6.19 -14.10
N PHE A 288 -15.91 5.78 -13.70
CA PHE A 288 -16.14 4.62 -12.82
C PHE A 288 -16.89 3.52 -13.56
N THR A 289 -16.66 2.26 -13.17
CA THR A 289 -17.41 1.09 -13.63
C THR A 289 -17.61 0.08 -12.51
N ALA A 290 -18.70 -0.71 -12.59
CA ALA A 290 -19.02 -1.75 -11.62
C ALA A 290 -18.68 -3.18 -12.10
N GLN A 291 -17.88 -3.33 -13.17
CA GLN A 291 -17.56 -4.62 -13.78
C GLN A 291 -16.25 -5.23 -13.25
N ALA A 292 -16.11 -5.42 -11.94
CA ALA A 292 -14.87 -5.88 -11.30
C ALA A 292 -14.48 -7.37 -11.59
N GLY A 293 -15.01 -7.97 -12.67
CA GLY A 293 -14.65 -9.30 -13.16
C GLY A 293 -14.80 -10.40 -12.10
N ARG A 294 -13.85 -11.35 -12.13
CA ARG A 294 -13.83 -12.54 -11.26
C ARG A 294 -13.64 -12.20 -9.78
N GLY A 295 -13.11 -11.02 -9.44
CA GLY A 295 -12.84 -10.63 -8.06
C GLY A 295 -11.69 -11.40 -7.40
N SER A 296 -11.37 -11.05 -6.16
CA SER A 296 -10.27 -11.64 -5.40
C SER A 296 -10.67 -12.99 -4.78
N SER A 297 -9.75 -13.95 -4.78
CA SER A 297 -9.97 -15.21 -4.07
C SER A 297 -9.89 -15.00 -2.54
N LEU A 298 -10.57 -15.85 -1.77
CA LEU A 298 -10.57 -15.75 -0.32
C LEU A 298 -9.17 -16.01 0.25
N PHE A 299 -8.44 -16.95 -0.34
CA PHE A 299 -7.08 -17.28 0.07
C PHE A 299 -6.11 -16.13 -0.20
N HIS A 300 -6.13 -15.55 -1.40
CA HIS A 300 -5.30 -14.38 -1.72
C HIS A 300 -5.65 -13.21 -0.80
N THR A 301 -6.94 -12.94 -0.60
CA THR A 301 -7.39 -11.92 0.36
C THR A 301 -6.80 -12.16 1.75
N PHE A 302 -6.76 -13.41 2.21
CA PHE A 302 -6.17 -13.76 3.50
C PHE A 302 -4.64 -13.57 3.52
N LEU A 303 -3.93 -13.86 2.43
CA LEU A 303 -2.49 -13.59 2.36
C LEU A 303 -2.17 -12.10 2.53
N LEU A 304 -2.99 -11.23 1.94
CA LEU A 304 -2.83 -9.77 2.07
C LEU A 304 -3.27 -9.27 3.45
N TRP A 305 -4.51 -9.60 3.85
CA TRP A 305 -5.20 -8.91 4.95
C TRP A 305 -5.29 -9.74 6.24
N GLY A 306 -4.91 -11.01 6.21
CA GLY A 306 -4.96 -11.94 7.35
C GLY A 306 -4.33 -11.38 8.63
N PRO A 307 -3.11 -10.81 8.60
CA PRO A 307 -2.48 -10.22 9.79
C PRO A 307 -3.34 -9.16 10.48
N PHE A 308 -3.95 -8.26 9.71
CA PHE A 308 -4.83 -7.22 10.25
C PHE A 308 -6.21 -7.77 10.63
N ALA A 309 -6.77 -8.68 9.83
CA ALA A 309 -8.07 -9.30 10.08
C ALA A 309 -8.08 -10.04 11.43
N LEU A 310 -7.00 -10.73 11.77
CA LEU A 310 -6.83 -11.43 13.06
C LEU A 310 -6.73 -10.47 14.26
N LEU A 311 -6.36 -9.21 14.04
CA LEU A 311 -6.38 -8.18 15.08
C LEU A 311 -7.78 -7.58 15.18
N VAL A 312 -8.28 -6.98 14.10
CA VAL A 312 -9.44 -6.07 14.14
C VAL A 312 -10.78 -6.79 14.23
N LEU A 313 -10.99 -7.92 13.53
CA LEU A 313 -12.29 -8.60 13.52
C LEU A 313 -12.61 -9.22 14.87
N PRO A 314 -11.67 -9.94 15.50
CA PRO A 314 -11.97 -10.47 16.81
C PRO A 314 -12.10 -9.41 17.89
N TYR A 315 -11.33 -8.32 17.78
CA TYR A 315 -11.48 -7.17 18.64
C TYR A 315 -12.87 -6.54 18.51
N ALA A 316 -13.37 -6.34 17.29
CA ALA A 316 -14.72 -5.84 17.04
C ALA A 316 -15.78 -6.77 17.62
N PHE A 317 -15.61 -8.08 17.43
CA PHE A 317 -16.48 -9.07 18.05
C PHE A 317 -16.47 -8.95 19.57
N TRP A 318 -15.31 -8.84 20.21
CA TRP A 318 -15.21 -8.61 21.65
C TRP A 318 -15.91 -7.35 22.10
N ARG A 319 -15.74 -6.25 21.38
CA ARG A 319 -16.48 -5.03 21.68
C ARG A 319 -17.97 -5.32 21.66
N LEU A 320 -18.51 -6.09 20.71
CA LEU A 320 -19.92 -6.46 20.77
C LEU A 320 -20.32 -7.23 22.04
N THR A 321 -19.47 -8.10 22.58
CA THR A 321 -19.81 -8.91 23.76
C THR A 321 -19.82 -8.14 25.07
N GLN A 322 -19.17 -6.97 25.14
CA GLN A 322 -19.09 -6.15 26.36
C GLN A 322 -20.42 -5.49 26.80
N SER A 323 -21.56 -5.87 26.23
CA SER A 323 -22.85 -5.31 26.64
C SER A 323 -23.89 -6.41 26.80
N ASN A 324 -24.62 -6.32 27.91
CA ASN A 324 -25.71 -7.23 28.25
C ASN A 324 -27.05 -6.85 27.60
N LYS A 325 -27.10 -5.71 26.89
CA LYS A 325 -28.30 -5.27 26.15
C LYS A 325 -28.39 -6.05 24.84
N GLY A 326 -29.59 -6.50 24.47
CA GLY A 326 -29.82 -7.18 23.19
C GLY A 326 -29.50 -6.28 21.98
N LEU A 327 -29.21 -6.91 20.83
CA LEU A 327 -29.01 -6.20 19.58
C LEU A 327 -30.38 -5.79 19.01
N ALA A 328 -30.66 -4.48 19.00
CA ALA A 328 -31.84 -3.96 18.30
C ALA A 328 -31.68 -4.12 16.79
N LEU A 329 -32.77 -4.45 16.09
CA LEU A 329 -32.80 -4.63 14.64
C LEU A 329 -32.29 -3.38 13.90
N GLU A 330 -32.62 -2.19 14.40
CA GLU A 330 -32.15 -0.92 13.83
C GLU A 330 -30.62 -0.83 13.77
N HIS A 331 -29.90 -1.28 14.81
CA HIS A 331 -28.43 -1.26 14.80
C HIS A 331 -27.85 -2.21 13.76
N ILE A 332 -28.48 -3.36 13.55
CA ILE A 332 -28.09 -4.33 12.53
C ILE A 332 -28.30 -3.73 11.13
N LEU A 333 -29.46 -3.10 10.89
CA LEU A 333 -29.75 -2.44 9.61
C LEU A 333 -28.76 -1.30 9.32
N TRP A 334 -28.46 -0.46 10.31
CA TRP A 334 -27.43 0.59 10.17
C TRP A 334 -26.05 0.01 9.86
N ALA A 335 -25.65 -1.05 10.56
CA ALA A 335 -24.34 -1.69 10.35
C ALA A 335 -24.20 -2.34 8.96
N LEU A 336 -25.31 -2.82 8.38
CA LEU A 336 -25.32 -3.41 7.03
C LEU A 336 -25.50 -2.38 5.91
N THR A 337 -25.84 -1.14 6.25
CA THR A 337 -26.10 -0.07 5.25
C THR A 337 -24.92 0.14 4.30
N PRO A 338 -23.65 0.23 4.75
CA PRO A 338 -22.52 0.42 3.83
C PRO A 338 -22.38 -0.71 2.79
N VAL A 339 -22.55 -1.96 3.23
CA VAL A 339 -22.52 -3.13 2.33
C VAL A 339 -23.69 -3.08 1.35
N PHE A 340 -24.89 -2.78 1.84
CA PHE A 340 -26.07 -2.67 1.00
C PHE A 340 -25.93 -1.56 -0.06
N VAL A 341 -25.35 -0.41 0.30
CA VAL A 341 -25.10 0.69 -0.64
C VAL A 341 -24.16 0.25 -1.76
N ILE A 342 -23.06 -0.44 -1.44
CA ILE A 342 -22.14 -0.97 -2.48
C ILE A 342 -22.85 -1.95 -3.40
N LEU A 343 -23.61 -2.91 -2.83
CA LEU A 343 -24.35 -3.89 -3.61
C LEU A 343 -25.45 -3.25 -4.46
N LEU A 344 -26.12 -2.22 -3.93
CA LEU A 344 -27.13 -1.46 -4.65
C LEU A 344 -26.51 -0.69 -5.82
N VAL A 345 -25.38 -0.01 -5.60
CA VAL A 345 -24.65 0.68 -6.67
C VAL A 345 -24.21 -0.31 -7.74
N TRP A 346 -23.72 -1.49 -7.36
CA TRP A 346 -23.29 -2.53 -8.29
C TRP A 346 -24.46 -3.12 -9.10
N PHE A 347 -25.59 -3.42 -8.43
CA PHE A 347 -26.77 -3.99 -9.07
C PHE A 347 -27.48 -2.97 -9.97
N ALA A 348 -27.62 -1.75 -9.49
CA ALA A 348 -28.24 -0.65 -10.23
C ALA A 348 -27.27 0.02 -11.21
N TRP A 349 -26.03 -0.48 -11.33
CA TRP A 349 -24.98 0.17 -12.11
C TRP A 349 -25.41 0.42 -13.55
N ASP A 350 -26.03 -0.55 -14.22
CA ASP A 350 -26.37 -0.40 -15.63
C ASP A 350 -27.46 0.67 -15.82
N ALA A 351 -28.40 0.78 -14.87
CA ALA A 351 -29.40 1.83 -14.86
C ALA A 351 -28.79 3.20 -14.49
N LEU A 352 -27.83 3.22 -13.56
CA LEU A 352 -27.09 4.41 -13.17
C LEU A 352 -26.24 4.93 -14.32
N ALA A 353 -25.47 4.06 -14.98
CA ALA A 353 -24.64 4.35 -16.12
C ALA A 353 -25.48 4.87 -17.30
N PHE A 354 -26.62 4.22 -17.60
CA PHE A 354 -27.57 4.72 -18.60
C PHE A 354 -28.11 6.10 -18.25
N ALA A 355 -28.50 6.33 -16.98
CA ALA A 355 -28.97 7.64 -16.54
C ALA A 355 -27.86 8.70 -16.63
N LEU A 356 -26.61 8.35 -16.33
CA LEU A 356 -25.45 9.23 -16.43
C LEU A 356 -25.09 9.54 -17.90
N ASP A 357 -25.25 8.60 -18.82
CA ASP A 357 -25.00 8.81 -20.26
C ASP A 357 -26.02 9.77 -20.90
N ILE A 358 -27.24 9.83 -20.35
CA ILE A 358 -28.27 10.80 -20.76
C ILE A 358 -27.96 12.22 -20.25
N LEU A 359 -27.21 12.36 -19.15
CA LEU A 359 -26.84 13.68 -18.65
C LEU A 359 -25.87 14.38 -19.63
N PRO A 360 -25.96 15.72 -19.78
CA PRO A 360 -24.97 16.47 -20.54
C PRO A 360 -23.55 16.09 -20.09
N LYS A 361 -22.61 15.89 -21.03
CA LYS A 361 -21.21 15.54 -20.71
C LYS A 361 -20.51 16.53 -19.76
N THR A 362 -21.02 17.76 -19.65
CA THR A 362 -20.57 18.75 -18.65
C THR A 362 -20.93 18.37 -17.20
N LEU A 363 -21.90 17.47 -17.02
CA LEU A 363 -22.41 16.96 -15.74
C LEU A 363 -22.07 15.47 -15.55
N SER A 364 -21.91 14.72 -16.64
CA SER A 364 -21.44 13.33 -16.64
C SER A 364 -19.99 13.27 -17.12
N MET A 365 -19.06 13.18 -16.16
CA MET A 365 -17.63 13.02 -16.42
C MET A 365 -17.23 11.54 -16.60
N ASN A 366 -18.19 10.65 -16.89
CA ASN A 366 -17.93 9.23 -17.05
C ASN A 366 -17.70 8.92 -18.53
N GLU A 367 -16.44 8.82 -18.94
CA GLU A 367 -16.01 8.38 -20.27
C GLU A 367 -15.80 6.86 -20.36
N ALA A 368 -16.01 6.13 -19.25
CA ALA A 368 -16.02 4.68 -19.18
C ALA A 368 -16.91 4.10 -20.29
N GLY A 369 -16.29 3.46 -21.29
CA GLY A 369 -16.93 3.08 -22.54
C GLY A 369 -17.82 1.88 -22.35
N PHE A 370 -19.11 2.09 -22.03
CA PHE A 370 -20.06 0.98 -21.95
C PHE A 370 -20.89 0.84 -23.24
N GLN A 371 -20.72 -0.28 -23.93
CA GLN A 371 -21.74 -0.78 -24.86
C GLN A 371 -22.83 -1.42 -24.00
N LEU A 372 -24.01 -0.79 -23.90
CA LEU A 372 -25.20 -1.51 -23.45
C LEU A 372 -25.31 -2.77 -24.30
N GLY A 373 -25.08 -3.94 -23.70
CA GLY A 373 -25.57 -5.17 -24.29
C GLY A 373 -27.09 -5.04 -24.42
N ASP A 374 -27.66 -5.60 -25.49
CA ASP A 374 -29.09 -5.48 -25.79
C ASP A 374 -30.02 -6.05 -24.67
N ASP A 375 -29.46 -6.70 -23.63
CA ASP A 375 -30.18 -7.36 -22.54
C ASP A 375 -29.48 -7.21 -21.16
N PHE A 376 -30.15 -6.50 -20.23
CA PHE A 376 -29.72 -6.33 -18.83
C PHE A 376 -29.60 -7.66 -18.09
N ASP A 377 -30.53 -8.59 -18.32
CA ASP A 377 -30.56 -9.88 -17.62
C ASP A 377 -29.36 -10.74 -18.02
N ALA A 378 -28.98 -10.71 -19.30
CA ALA A 378 -27.79 -11.42 -19.80
C ALA A 378 -26.50 -10.86 -19.19
N SER A 379 -26.36 -9.53 -19.12
CA SER A 379 -25.20 -8.86 -18.52
C SER A 379 -25.08 -9.15 -17.02
N LEU A 380 -26.19 -9.07 -16.27
CA LEU A 380 -26.21 -9.39 -14.85
C LEU A 380 -25.85 -10.85 -14.57
N ARG A 381 -26.42 -11.80 -15.33
CA ARG A 381 -26.07 -13.23 -15.21
C ARG A 381 -24.60 -13.47 -15.49
N ALA A 382 -24.06 -12.90 -16.56
CA ALA A 382 -22.64 -13.02 -16.89
C ALA A 382 -21.74 -12.49 -15.76
N ARG A 383 -22.06 -11.33 -15.16
CA ARG A 383 -21.31 -10.79 -14.00
C ARG A 383 -21.34 -11.72 -12.78
N ILE A 384 -22.51 -12.31 -12.47
CA ILE A 384 -22.67 -13.24 -11.36
C ILE A 384 -21.90 -14.54 -11.61
N GLU A 385 -22.02 -15.10 -12.81
CA GLU A 385 -21.37 -16.36 -13.21
C GLU A 385 -19.85 -16.23 -13.27
N THR A 386 -19.33 -15.13 -13.85
CA THR A 386 -17.89 -14.86 -13.98
C THR A 386 -17.17 -14.86 -12.62
N ARG A 387 -17.85 -14.41 -11.56
CA ARG A 387 -17.31 -14.36 -10.20
C ARG A 387 -17.21 -15.73 -9.52
N GLY A 388 -18.13 -16.66 -9.84
CA GLY A 388 -18.09 -18.04 -9.36
C GLY A 388 -17.89 -18.15 -7.83
N TRP A 389 -16.93 -18.96 -7.38
CA TRP A 389 -16.65 -19.18 -5.96
C TRP A 389 -16.14 -17.95 -5.19
N ASN A 390 -15.68 -16.90 -5.87
CA ASN A 390 -15.24 -15.67 -5.20
C ASN A 390 -16.39 -14.89 -4.56
N TRP A 391 -17.65 -15.27 -4.80
CA TRP A 391 -18.78 -14.82 -3.98
C TRP A 391 -18.61 -15.17 -2.49
N LEU A 392 -17.89 -16.25 -2.17
CA LEU A 392 -17.55 -16.55 -0.77
C LEU A 392 -16.66 -15.46 -0.16
N THR A 393 -15.68 -14.94 -0.91
CA THR A 393 -14.84 -13.81 -0.49
C THR A 393 -15.69 -12.60 -0.15
N ILE A 394 -16.65 -12.27 -1.03
CA ILE A 394 -17.58 -11.16 -0.83
C ILE A 394 -18.41 -11.34 0.44
N ILE A 395 -18.95 -12.53 0.68
CA ILE A 395 -19.74 -12.82 1.89
C ILE A 395 -18.90 -12.62 3.15
N VAL A 396 -17.67 -13.13 3.16
CA VAL A 396 -16.75 -12.98 4.30
C VAL A 396 -16.37 -11.52 4.54
N MET A 397 -15.99 -10.78 3.48
CA MET A 397 -15.67 -9.36 3.58
C MET A 397 -16.88 -8.51 4.02
N SER A 398 -18.06 -8.80 3.48
CA SER A 398 -19.31 -8.14 3.88
C SER A 398 -19.64 -8.40 5.35
N GLY A 399 -19.45 -9.64 5.80
CA GLY A 399 -19.59 -10.01 7.21
C GLY A 399 -18.58 -9.27 8.10
N ALA A 400 -17.33 -9.12 7.66
CA ALA A 400 -16.30 -8.35 8.35
C ALA A 400 -16.66 -6.86 8.46
N VAL A 401 -17.10 -6.23 7.36
CA VAL A 401 -17.59 -4.83 7.37
C VAL A 401 -18.78 -4.68 8.31
N GLY A 402 -19.77 -5.57 8.20
CA GLY A 402 -20.96 -5.55 9.06
C GLY A 402 -20.61 -5.72 10.54
N LEU A 403 -19.67 -6.61 10.87
CA LEU A 403 -19.17 -6.82 12.24
C LEU A 403 -18.52 -5.55 12.80
N LEU A 404 -17.62 -4.94 12.03
CA LEU A 404 -16.91 -3.71 12.41
C LEU A 404 -17.89 -2.53 12.60
N CYS A 405 -18.81 -2.35 11.66
CA CYS A 405 -19.82 -1.30 11.73
C CYS A 405 -20.78 -1.52 12.90
N LEU A 406 -21.20 -2.76 13.17
CA LEU A 406 -22.06 -3.08 14.30
C LEU A 406 -21.35 -2.83 15.63
N ALA A 407 -20.07 -3.19 15.72
CA ALA A 407 -19.23 -2.90 16.88
C ALA A 407 -19.13 -1.39 17.10
N LEU A 408 -18.90 -0.62 16.04
CA LEU A 408 -18.83 0.84 16.09
C LEU A 408 -20.14 1.47 16.58
N VAL A 409 -21.27 1.13 15.95
CA VAL A 409 -22.60 1.64 16.34
C VAL A 409 -22.87 1.32 17.81
N ARG A 410 -22.56 0.10 18.25
CA ARG A 410 -22.79 -0.33 19.62
C ARG A 410 -21.87 0.39 20.61
N GLU A 411 -20.65 0.69 20.21
CA GLU A 411 -19.69 1.43 21.03
C GLU A 411 -20.13 2.89 21.22
N VAL A 412 -20.62 3.54 20.16
CA VAL A 412 -21.19 4.90 20.22
C VAL A 412 -22.40 4.96 21.16
N GLU A 413 -23.28 3.96 21.16
CA GLU A 413 -24.42 3.94 22.09
C GLU A 413 -24.01 3.72 23.56
N ARG A 414 -22.90 3.03 23.82
CA ARG A 414 -22.38 2.84 25.19
C ARG A 414 -21.66 4.08 25.71
N ALA A 415 -21.02 4.81 24.81
CA ALA A 415 -20.23 5.99 25.15
C ALA A 415 -21.04 7.12 25.81
N LYS A 416 -22.38 7.10 25.72
CA LYS A 416 -23.27 8.13 26.27
C LYS A 416 -23.01 8.45 27.76
N ASP A 417 -22.61 7.45 28.54
CA ASP A 417 -22.37 7.62 29.98
C ASP A 417 -20.90 7.89 30.33
N ALA A 418 -19.96 7.71 29.38
CA ALA A 418 -18.52 7.79 29.61
C ALA A 418 -17.72 8.10 28.31
N ILE A 419 -18.04 9.20 27.63
CA ILE A 419 -17.54 9.49 26.26
C ILE A 419 -16.02 9.30 26.13
N GLU A 420 -15.25 9.93 27.02
CA GLU A 420 -13.78 9.92 27.01
C GLU A 420 -13.18 8.50 27.06
N GLU A 421 -13.78 7.58 27.82
CA GLU A 421 -13.30 6.20 27.92
C GLU A 421 -13.52 5.41 26.61
N HIS A 422 -14.46 5.87 25.77
CA HIS A 422 -14.90 5.19 24.57
C HIS A 422 -14.34 5.80 23.27
N LEU A 423 -13.79 7.02 23.29
CA LEU A 423 -13.29 7.70 22.08
C LEU A 423 -12.23 6.87 21.34
N GLY A 424 -11.29 6.27 22.07
CA GLY A 424 -10.24 5.43 21.46
C GLY A 424 -10.81 4.22 20.73
N HIS A 425 -11.82 3.56 21.33
CA HIS A 425 -12.54 2.43 20.74
C HIS A 425 -13.32 2.83 19.49
N ILE A 426 -14.05 3.96 19.56
CA ILE A 426 -14.85 4.49 18.45
C ILE A 426 -13.93 4.82 17.27
N PHE A 427 -12.82 5.51 17.52
CA PHE A 427 -11.89 5.88 16.45
C PHE A 427 -11.27 4.65 15.77
N ALA A 428 -10.76 3.70 16.56
CA ALA A 428 -10.14 2.48 16.02
C ALA A 428 -11.13 1.64 15.19
N LEU A 429 -12.38 1.52 15.64
CA LEU A 429 -13.44 0.84 14.89
C LEU A 429 -13.86 1.62 13.64
N ALA A 430 -13.90 2.95 13.68
CA ALA A 430 -14.24 3.79 12.54
C ALA A 430 -13.20 3.69 11.42
N ILE A 431 -11.90 3.78 11.74
CA ILE A 431 -10.85 3.64 10.73
C ILE A 431 -10.72 2.20 10.22
N ALA A 432 -10.94 1.19 11.07
CA ALA A 432 -10.95 -0.21 10.65
C ALA A 432 -12.16 -0.55 9.75
N ALA A 433 -13.35 -0.03 10.07
CA ALA A 433 -14.54 -0.16 9.24
C ALA A 433 -14.36 0.55 7.89
N THR A 434 -13.76 1.75 7.90
CA THR A 434 -13.41 2.49 6.67
C THR A 434 -12.46 1.67 5.81
N ALA A 435 -11.39 1.13 6.38
CA ALA A 435 -10.45 0.28 5.64
C ALA A 435 -11.11 -0.98 5.05
N ALA A 436 -11.94 -1.68 5.84
CA ALA A 436 -12.67 -2.84 5.36
C ALA A 436 -13.66 -2.49 4.23
N LEU A 437 -14.25 -1.29 4.28
CA LEU A 437 -15.13 -0.77 3.22
C LEU A 437 -14.36 -0.48 1.94
N LEU A 438 -13.15 0.08 2.02
CA LEU A 438 -12.27 0.29 0.85
C LEU A 438 -11.93 -1.04 0.19
N ILE A 439 -11.54 -2.04 0.99
CA ILE A 439 -11.20 -3.39 0.50
C ILE A 439 -12.40 -4.06 -0.17
N LEU A 440 -13.59 -3.95 0.42
CA LEU A 440 -14.82 -4.49 -0.18
C LEU A 440 -15.22 -3.69 -1.44
N GLY A 441 -15.04 -2.38 -1.44
CA GLY A 441 -15.44 -1.48 -2.53
C GLY A 441 -14.74 -1.82 -3.85
N THR A 442 -13.44 -2.11 -3.81
CA THR A 442 -12.64 -2.49 -4.99
C THR A 442 -13.06 -3.83 -5.61
N GLU A 443 -13.82 -4.65 -4.88
CA GLU A 443 -14.41 -5.87 -5.41
C GLU A 443 -15.64 -5.59 -6.28
N PHE A 444 -16.19 -4.38 -6.27
CA PHE A 444 -17.42 -4.06 -7.00
C PHE A 444 -17.25 -2.89 -7.95
N VAL A 445 -16.55 -1.84 -7.54
CA VAL A 445 -16.43 -0.59 -8.28
C VAL A 445 -14.95 -0.24 -8.46
N TYR A 446 -14.56 0.14 -9.67
CA TYR A 446 -13.23 0.65 -9.97
C TYR A 446 -13.28 1.82 -10.94
N ILE A 447 -12.22 2.61 -10.96
CA ILE A 447 -12.02 3.71 -11.90
C ILE A 447 -11.41 3.15 -13.17
N GLU A 448 -12.03 3.42 -14.31
CA GLU A 448 -11.50 3.08 -15.63
C GLU A 448 -10.36 4.02 -15.99
N ASP A 449 -9.27 3.45 -16.50
CA ASP A 449 -8.06 4.13 -16.94
C ASP A 449 -7.40 3.31 -18.06
N GLY A 450 -6.21 3.72 -18.49
CA GLY A 450 -5.48 3.08 -19.61
C GLY A 450 -5.20 1.58 -19.46
N PHE A 451 -5.42 0.98 -18.29
CA PHE A 451 -5.24 -0.46 -18.05
C PHE A 451 -6.52 -1.28 -18.17
N ASN A 452 -7.71 -0.65 -18.32
CA ASN A 452 -9.01 -1.32 -18.46
C ASN A 452 -9.25 -2.45 -17.42
N SER A 453 -8.80 -2.23 -16.18
CA SER A 453 -8.92 -3.19 -15.10
C SER A 453 -9.01 -2.47 -13.74
N ARG A 454 -9.45 -3.19 -12.70
CA ARG A 454 -9.53 -2.64 -11.34
C ARG A 454 -8.16 -2.41 -10.66
N PHE A 455 -7.08 -2.71 -11.38
CA PHE A 455 -5.70 -2.64 -10.95
C PHE A 455 -5.36 -1.37 -10.16
N ASN A 456 -5.54 -0.19 -10.77
CA ASN A 456 -5.14 1.07 -10.14
C ASN A 456 -6.02 1.42 -8.94
N THR A 457 -7.30 1.03 -8.98
CA THR A 457 -8.20 1.24 -7.85
C THR A 457 -7.77 0.39 -6.65
N ILE A 458 -7.42 -0.89 -6.87
CA ILE A 458 -6.84 -1.75 -5.84
C ILE A 458 -5.55 -1.14 -5.33
N PHE A 459 -4.62 -0.83 -6.22
CA PHE A 459 -3.31 -0.28 -5.89
C PHE A 459 -3.40 0.94 -4.96
N LYS A 460 -4.28 1.89 -5.26
CA LYS A 460 -4.43 3.13 -4.47
C LYS A 460 -5.23 2.92 -3.18
N LEU A 461 -6.38 2.25 -3.24
CA LEU A 461 -7.24 2.10 -2.06
C LEU A 461 -6.71 1.07 -1.06
N TYR A 462 -6.02 0.02 -1.51
CA TYR A 462 -5.39 -0.94 -0.60
C TYR A 462 -4.27 -0.29 0.20
N TYR A 463 -3.51 0.62 -0.41
CA TYR A 463 -2.47 1.36 0.30
C TYR A 463 -3.04 2.15 1.49
N GLN A 464 -4.18 2.82 1.28
CA GLN A 464 -4.89 3.56 2.33
C GLN A 464 -5.49 2.62 3.39
N ALA A 465 -6.06 1.49 2.97
CA ALA A 465 -6.61 0.50 3.90
C ALA A 465 -5.52 -0.09 4.81
N TRP A 466 -4.33 -0.37 4.27
CA TRP A 466 -3.16 -0.80 5.05
C TRP A 466 -2.80 0.25 6.10
N LEU A 467 -2.74 1.52 5.70
CA LEU A 467 -2.43 2.63 6.61
C LEU A 467 -3.40 2.70 7.79
N LEU A 468 -4.71 2.70 7.51
CA LEU A 468 -5.74 2.78 8.54
C LEU A 468 -5.76 1.54 9.46
N LEU A 469 -5.57 0.35 8.90
CA LEU A 469 -5.50 -0.90 9.67
C LEU A 469 -4.27 -0.99 10.56
N SER A 470 -3.13 -0.40 10.16
CA SER A 470 -1.93 -0.34 11.02
C SER A 470 -2.15 0.55 12.25
N ILE A 471 -2.82 1.69 12.09
CA ILE A 471 -3.18 2.56 13.22
C ILE A 471 -4.19 1.87 14.15
N ALA A 472 -5.24 1.25 13.59
CA ALA A 472 -6.19 0.45 14.37
C ALA A 472 -5.50 -0.72 15.09
N GLY A 473 -4.63 -1.43 14.39
CA GLY A 473 -3.87 -2.57 14.90
C GLY A 473 -2.99 -2.21 16.09
N GLY A 474 -2.30 -1.06 16.05
CA GLY A 474 -1.52 -0.56 17.19
C GLY A 474 -2.36 -0.36 18.46
N PHE A 475 -3.56 0.23 18.32
CA PHE A 475 -4.50 0.39 19.43
C PHE A 475 -5.08 -0.95 19.90
N VAL A 476 -5.44 -1.84 18.97
CA VAL A 476 -5.95 -3.17 19.29
C VAL A 476 -4.91 -3.98 20.05
N LEU A 477 -3.63 -3.93 19.67
CA LEU A 477 -2.55 -4.59 20.40
C LEU A 477 -2.44 -4.08 21.85
N TYR A 478 -2.59 -2.77 22.07
CA TYR A 478 -2.65 -2.20 23.41
C TYR A 478 -3.85 -2.73 24.21
N GLU A 479 -5.03 -2.74 23.62
CA GLU A 479 -6.25 -3.20 24.28
C GLU A 479 -6.20 -4.70 24.59
N LEU A 480 -5.67 -5.51 23.67
CA LEU A 480 -5.35 -6.91 23.91
C LEU A 480 -4.38 -7.01 25.10
N PHE A 481 -3.25 -6.32 25.07
CA PHE A 481 -2.32 -6.36 26.20
C PHE A 481 -2.96 -5.98 27.55
N ARG A 482 -3.80 -4.94 27.56
CA ARG A 482 -4.49 -4.43 28.76
C ARG A 482 -5.54 -5.41 29.28
N ASN A 483 -6.39 -5.94 28.40
CA ASN A 483 -7.65 -6.57 28.77
C ASN A 483 -7.68 -8.09 28.61
N ILE A 484 -6.63 -8.74 28.08
CA ILE A 484 -6.61 -10.20 28.12
C ILE A 484 -6.70 -10.60 29.62
N ARG A 485 -7.75 -11.31 30.00
CA ARG A 485 -7.89 -12.13 31.23
C ARG A 485 -8.04 -13.59 30.80
N ALA A 486 -7.63 -14.57 31.62
CA ALA A 486 -7.38 -15.93 31.15
C ALA A 486 -8.66 -16.75 31.14
N PRO A 487 -9.10 -17.29 30.00
CA PRO A 487 -9.95 -18.45 30.02
C PRO A 487 -9.16 -19.63 30.53
N VAL A 488 -9.77 -20.30 31.49
CA VAL A 488 -9.30 -21.56 32.01
C VAL A 488 -10.22 -22.64 31.45
N PHE A 489 -9.66 -23.50 30.61
CA PHE A 489 -10.40 -24.59 29.95
C PHE A 489 -10.18 -25.89 30.73
N SER A 490 -11.25 -26.68 30.84
CA SER A 490 -11.21 -28.02 31.42
C SER A 490 -11.25 -29.07 30.31
N LEU A 491 -10.36 -30.06 30.34
CA LEU A 491 -10.43 -31.24 29.46
C LEU A 491 -11.64 -32.15 29.78
N ASN A 492 -12.36 -31.87 30.87
CA ASN A 492 -13.62 -32.53 31.17
C ASN A 492 -14.77 -31.85 30.40
N LEU A 493 -15.30 -32.55 29.39
CA LEU A 493 -16.41 -32.13 28.53
C LEU A 493 -17.68 -31.77 29.34
N GLU A 494 -17.89 -32.36 30.51
CA GLU A 494 -19.05 -32.07 31.36
C GLU A 494 -19.01 -30.66 32.00
N ARG A 495 -17.87 -29.95 31.90
CA ARG A 495 -17.67 -28.60 32.43
C ARG A 495 -17.55 -27.53 31.35
N TRP A 496 -17.81 -27.87 30.10
CA TRP A 496 -17.73 -26.92 28.99
C TRP A 496 -18.89 -25.93 29.04
N SER A 497 -18.57 -24.65 28.93
CA SER A 497 -19.56 -23.61 28.67
C SER A 497 -20.06 -23.70 27.23
N VAL A 498 -21.20 -23.07 26.92
CA VAL A 498 -21.72 -22.99 25.54
C VAL A 498 -20.68 -22.38 24.58
N THR A 499 -19.88 -21.43 25.07
CA THR A 499 -18.75 -20.83 24.35
C THR A 499 -17.68 -21.86 23.99
N ASP A 500 -17.36 -22.76 24.90
CA ASP A 500 -16.33 -23.79 24.72
C ASP A 500 -16.75 -24.79 23.63
N TYR A 501 -18.03 -25.18 23.61
CA TYR A 501 -18.61 -25.97 22.52
C TYR A 501 -18.63 -25.22 21.20
N ALA A 502 -18.92 -23.91 21.20
CA ALA A 502 -18.93 -23.10 19.99
C ALA A 502 -17.52 -22.97 19.36
N ILE A 503 -16.46 -22.82 20.16
CA ILE A 503 -15.07 -22.81 19.67
C ILE A 503 -14.71 -24.16 19.05
N GLY A 504 -14.97 -25.26 19.78
CA GLY A 504 -14.68 -26.60 19.31
C GLY A 504 -15.43 -26.91 18.01
N ALA A 505 -16.72 -26.58 17.94
CA ALA A 505 -17.52 -26.73 16.75
C ALA A 505 -17.02 -25.87 15.59
N SER A 506 -16.61 -24.62 15.84
CA SER A 506 -16.09 -23.72 14.81
C SER A 506 -14.74 -24.19 14.26
N ALA A 507 -13.85 -24.70 15.12
CA ALA A 507 -12.58 -25.29 14.69
C ALA A 507 -12.81 -26.57 13.87
N ILE A 508 -13.79 -27.40 14.24
CA ILE A 508 -14.19 -28.60 13.47
C ILE A 508 -14.81 -28.21 12.13
N VAL A 509 -15.67 -27.19 12.10
CA VAL A 509 -16.28 -26.68 10.85
C VAL A 509 -15.23 -26.05 9.94
N GLY A 510 -14.30 -25.26 10.50
CA GLY A 510 -13.17 -24.68 9.76
C GLY A 510 -12.24 -25.75 9.19
N ALA A 511 -11.94 -26.78 9.97
CA ALA A 511 -11.19 -27.94 9.50
C ALA A 511 -11.97 -28.70 8.41
N GLY A 512 -13.29 -28.88 8.56
CA GLY A 512 -14.16 -29.52 7.58
C GLY A 512 -14.28 -28.75 6.27
N LEU A 513 -14.38 -27.42 6.33
CA LEU A 513 -14.34 -26.53 5.16
C LEU A 513 -12.97 -26.60 4.49
N GLY A 514 -11.89 -26.57 5.26
CA GLY A 514 -10.53 -26.75 4.76
C GLY A 514 -10.32 -28.11 4.08
N ILE A 515 -10.94 -29.17 4.58
CA ILE A 515 -10.97 -30.48 3.91
C ILE A 515 -11.82 -30.40 2.63
N PHE A 516 -12.99 -29.77 2.68
CA PHE A 516 -13.90 -29.77 1.53
C PHE A 516 -13.36 -28.99 0.33
N LEU A 517 -12.66 -27.89 0.58
CA LEU A 517 -12.15 -26.98 -0.45
C LEU A 517 -10.87 -27.48 -1.13
N MET A 518 -10.30 -28.60 -0.66
CA MET A 518 -9.00 -29.09 -1.09
C MET A 518 -9.15 -30.39 -1.92
N PRO A 519 -8.54 -30.44 -3.12
CA PRO A 519 -8.78 -31.50 -4.10
C PRO A 519 -8.24 -32.86 -3.66
N ASP A 520 -7.04 -32.94 -3.06
CA ASP A 520 -6.37 -34.19 -2.66
C ASP A 520 -6.23 -34.39 -1.14
N THR A 521 -5.91 -35.63 -0.73
CA THR A 521 -5.88 -36.08 0.66
C THR A 521 -4.86 -35.35 1.55
N LEU A 522 -3.71 -34.93 1.02
CA LEU A 522 -2.69 -34.23 1.80
C LEU A 522 -3.04 -32.74 1.92
N MET A 523 -3.51 -32.11 0.84
CA MET A 523 -4.07 -30.77 0.89
C MET A 523 -5.31 -30.69 1.79
N ARG A 524 -6.09 -31.76 1.91
CA ARG A 524 -7.19 -31.84 2.90
C ARG A 524 -6.70 -31.79 4.34
N ILE A 525 -5.58 -32.43 4.65
CA ILE A 525 -4.96 -32.37 5.99
C ILE A 525 -4.41 -30.97 6.24
N PHE A 526 -3.74 -30.38 5.25
CA PHE A 526 -3.21 -29.03 5.35
C PHE A 526 -4.33 -27.98 5.45
N GLY A 527 -5.37 -28.12 4.63
CA GLY A 527 -6.61 -27.33 4.72
C GLY A 527 -7.31 -27.53 6.06
N ALA A 528 -7.32 -28.75 6.62
CA ALA A 528 -7.82 -28.99 7.98
C ALA A 528 -6.99 -28.24 9.03
N LEU A 529 -5.67 -28.20 8.88
CA LEU A 529 -4.74 -27.57 9.81
C LEU A 529 -4.78 -26.04 9.71
N ILE A 530 -4.75 -25.48 8.51
CA ILE A 530 -4.85 -24.03 8.27
C ILE A 530 -6.27 -23.55 8.53
N GLY A 531 -7.28 -24.18 7.93
CA GLY A 531 -8.69 -23.86 8.14
C GLY A 531 -9.08 -24.04 9.61
N GLY A 532 -8.63 -25.13 10.23
CA GLY A 532 -8.77 -25.37 11.67
C GLY A 532 -8.03 -24.33 12.50
N ALA A 533 -6.78 -23.96 12.18
CA ALA A 533 -6.00 -22.97 12.93
C ALA A 533 -6.51 -21.54 12.75
N ILE A 534 -6.98 -21.16 11.57
CA ILE A 534 -7.58 -19.84 11.29
C ILE A 534 -8.92 -19.75 12.00
N PHE A 535 -9.81 -20.74 11.86
CA PHE A 535 -11.08 -20.75 12.59
C PHE A 535 -10.86 -20.89 14.10
N PHE A 536 -9.88 -21.67 14.55
CA PHE A 536 -9.49 -21.75 15.95
C PHE A 536 -8.90 -20.42 16.44
N ALA A 537 -8.13 -19.70 15.62
CA ALA A 537 -7.62 -18.37 15.97
C ALA A 537 -8.78 -17.38 16.08
N VAL A 538 -9.67 -17.33 15.09
CA VAL A 538 -10.85 -16.44 15.06
C VAL A 538 -11.82 -16.76 16.21
N SER A 539 -12.25 -18.02 16.34
CA SER A 539 -13.17 -18.48 17.38
C SER A 539 -12.52 -18.50 18.77
N GLY A 540 -11.23 -18.80 18.85
CA GLY A 540 -10.42 -18.72 20.04
C GLY A 540 -10.30 -17.28 20.54
N THR A 541 -10.08 -16.30 19.66
CA THR A 541 -10.10 -14.89 20.07
C THR A 541 -11.47 -14.48 20.61
N VAL A 542 -12.55 -14.87 19.89
CA VAL A 542 -13.94 -14.60 20.27
C VAL A 542 -14.24 -15.11 21.67
N ALA A 543 -13.77 -16.31 22.00
CA ALA A 543 -13.97 -16.90 23.31
C ALA A 543 -12.98 -16.43 24.40
N LEU A 544 -11.75 -16.08 24.03
CA LEU A 544 -10.75 -15.47 24.92
C LEU A 544 -11.21 -14.14 25.47
N LEU A 545 -12.00 -13.45 24.67
CA LEU A 545 -12.61 -12.17 24.95
C LEU A 545 -14.01 -12.30 25.58
N TRP A 546 -14.56 -13.52 25.70
CA TRP A 546 -15.90 -13.80 26.23
C TRP A 546 -15.94 -14.10 27.73
N GLN A 547 -14.82 -14.29 28.45
CA GLN A 547 -14.95 -14.74 29.84
C GLN A 547 -15.49 -13.65 30.79
N PRO A 548 -16.64 -13.86 31.45
CA PRO A 548 -17.11 -12.98 32.51
C PRO A 548 -16.12 -13.00 33.70
N PRO A 549 -16.03 -11.93 34.51
CA PRO A 549 -15.04 -11.80 35.57
C PRO A 549 -15.11 -12.84 36.71
N GLU A 550 -16.14 -13.70 36.75
CA GLU A 550 -16.54 -14.42 37.96
C GLU A 550 -16.32 -15.94 37.94
N THR A 551 -15.87 -16.55 36.84
CA THR A 551 -15.67 -18.00 36.82
C THR A 551 -14.26 -18.39 37.25
N GLY A 552 -14.07 -18.49 38.56
CA GLY A 552 -12.94 -19.18 39.15
C GLY A 552 -13.03 -20.68 38.87
N SER A 553 -12.34 -21.15 37.83
CA SER A 553 -12.06 -22.58 37.67
C SER A 553 -10.58 -22.75 37.33
N ALA A 554 -9.93 -23.68 38.02
CA ALA A 554 -8.55 -24.08 37.78
C ALA A 554 -8.52 -25.19 36.70
N GLY A 555 -7.64 -25.05 35.72
CA GLY A 555 -7.50 -25.92 34.55
C GLY A 555 -6.07 -25.84 34.02
N LEU A 556 -5.62 -26.93 33.38
CA LEU A 556 -4.22 -27.24 33.12
C LEU A 556 -3.60 -26.53 31.90
N VAL A 557 -4.40 -25.99 30.96
CA VAL A 557 -3.91 -25.35 29.73
C VAL A 557 -4.46 -23.93 29.58
N LYS A 558 -3.55 -22.95 29.53
CA LYS A 558 -3.87 -21.53 29.31
C LYS A 558 -3.93 -21.25 27.80
N TRP A 559 -5.09 -21.44 27.16
CA TRP A 559 -5.28 -21.19 25.72
C TRP A 559 -5.00 -19.73 25.28
N ARG A 560 -4.93 -18.77 26.22
CA ARG A 560 -4.34 -17.44 25.97
C ARG A 560 -2.95 -17.50 25.38
N GLY A 561 -2.10 -18.35 25.94
CA GLY A 561 -0.73 -18.52 25.47
C GLY A 561 -0.76 -19.04 24.06
N ILE A 562 -1.60 -20.04 23.79
CA ILE A 562 -1.70 -20.67 22.47
C ILE A 562 -2.25 -19.69 21.42
N TRP A 563 -3.30 -18.93 21.74
CA TRP A 563 -3.85 -17.92 20.83
C TRP A 563 -2.94 -16.71 20.65
N GLY A 564 -2.38 -16.17 21.73
CA GLY A 564 -1.42 -15.08 21.67
C GLY A 564 -0.18 -15.50 20.88
N VAL A 565 0.25 -16.75 21.01
CA VAL A 565 1.28 -17.38 20.18
C VAL A 565 0.82 -17.52 18.73
N ALA A 566 -0.45 -17.88 18.46
CA ALA A 566 -0.96 -17.98 17.09
C ALA A 566 -1.03 -16.61 16.39
N VAL A 567 -1.57 -15.58 17.05
CA VAL A 567 -1.57 -14.21 16.52
C VAL A 567 -0.16 -13.68 16.38
N ALA A 568 0.70 -13.87 17.39
CA ALA A 568 2.10 -13.50 17.28
C ALA A 568 2.80 -14.25 16.14
N ALA A 569 2.52 -15.53 15.94
CA ALA A 569 3.08 -16.31 14.84
C ALA A 569 2.65 -15.74 13.49
N VAL A 570 1.37 -15.45 13.27
CA VAL A 570 0.90 -14.85 12.00
C VAL A 570 1.47 -13.45 11.79
N LEU A 571 1.52 -12.61 12.83
CA LEU A 571 2.14 -11.29 12.73
C LEU A 571 3.64 -11.42 12.41
N LEU A 572 4.39 -12.27 13.12
CA LEU A 572 5.80 -12.51 12.88
C LEU A 572 6.06 -13.07 11.48
N SER A 573 5.16 -13.92 10.95
CA SER A 573 5.22 -14.39 9.56
C SER A 573 5.14 -13.25 8.55
N ALA A 574 4.34 -12.21 8.83
CA ALA A 574 4.26 -11.02 7.98
C ALA A 574 5.56 -10.16 8.04
N PHE A 575 6.42 -10.36 9.03
CA PHE A 575 7.76 -9.75 9.10
C PHE A 575 8.85 -10.60 8.40
N VAL A 576 8.52 -11.78 7.87
CA VAL A 576 9.46 -12.56 7.03
C VAL A 576 9.76 -11.82 5.74
N TYR A 577 8.73 -11.27 5.07
CA TYR A 577 8.88 -10.56 3.80
C TYR A 577 9.95 -9.45 3.87
N PRO A 578 9.91 -8.51 4.84
CA PRO A 578 10.91 -7.45 4.93
C PRO A 578 12.34 -7.94 5.05
N VAL A 579 12.57 -8.97 5.88
CA VAL A 579 13.90 -9.52 6.11
C VAL A 579 14.41 -10.23 4.86
N ALA A 580 13.59 -11.09 4.26
CA ALA A 580 13.94 -11.83 3.07
C ALA A 580 14.13 -10.90 1.85
N ALA A 581 13.29 -9.88 1.71
CA ALA A 581 13.36 -8.93 0.62
C ALA A 581 14.62 -8.04 0.70
N ILE A 582 14.99 -7.56 1.89
CA ILE A 582 16.27 -6.87 2.11
C ILE A 582 17.43 -7.80 1.76
N TRP A 583 17.39 -9.05 2.25
CA TRP A 583 18.44 -10.02 1.96
C TRP A 583 18.64 -10.21 0.45
N ASN A 584 17.58 -10.47 -0.30
CA ASN A 584 17.67 -10.67 -1.75
C ASN A 584 18.05 -9.40 -2.50
N ARG A 585 17.52 -8.24 -2.11
CA ARG A 585 17.88 -6.94 -2.72
C ARG A 585 19.36 -6.58 -2.51
N THR A 586 19.94 -7.04 -1.41
CA THR A 586 21.35 -6.82 -1.06
C THR A 586 22.23 -8.04 -1.34
N ASP A 587 21.66 -9.15 -1.84
CA ASP A 587 22.33 -10.45 -2.00
C ASP A 587 23.12 -10.87 -0.73
N GLY A 588 22.48 -10.74 0.43
CA GLY A 588 23.09 -11.01 1.73
C GLY A 588 24.28 -10.11 2.09
N CYS A 589 24.43 -8.97 1.40
CA CYS A 589 25.63 -8.13 1.45
C CYS A 589 26.92 -8.91 1.11
N ALA A 590 26.81 -10.07 0.46
CA ALA A 590 27.93 -10.79 -0.11
C ALA A 590 28.20 -10.16 -1.49
N GLY A 591 29.44 -9.71 -1.73
CA GLY A 591 29.87 -9.42 -3.09
C GLY A 591 29.90 -10.75 -3.83
N TYR A 592 28.99 -10.95 -4.80
CA TYR A 592 28.85 -12.10 -5.71
C TYR A 592 28.98 -13.50 -5.06
N PRO A 593 27.99 -14.39 -5.25
CA PRO A 593 28.32 -15.50 -6.14
C PRO A 593 27.08 -16.15 -6.77
N LEU A 594 26.35 -15.51 -7.70
CA LEU A 594 25.22 -16.20 -8.35
C LEU A 594 24.97 -15.77 -9.80
N ARG A 595 26.01 -15.89 -10.61
CA ARG A 595 25.92 -16.41 -11.99
C ARG A 595 27.34 -16.57 -12.53
N ILE A 596 27.55 -17.70 -13.18
CA ILE A 596 28.71 -18.10 -13.98
C ILE A 596 29.75 -18.98 -13.26
N LEU A 597 29.86 -20.20 -13.77
CA LEU A 597 31.02 -21.07 -13.87
C LEU A 597 32.22 -20.39 -14.58
N VAL A 598 32.61 -19.18 -14.20
CA VAL A 598 33.76 -18.47 -14.78
C VAL A 598 34.76 -18.22 -13.67
N GLU A 599 35.95 -18.78 -13.86
CA GLU A 599 37.12 -18.44 -13.07
C GLU A 599 37.26 -16.91 -13.03
N PRO A 600 37.63 -16.32 -11.88
CA PRO A 600 37.88 -14.88 -11.81
C PRO A 600 38.84 -14.48 -12.95
N PRO A 601 38.60 -13.36 -13.65
CA PRO A 601 39.52 -12.86 -14.67
C PRO A 601 40.95 -12.90 -14.14
N GLU A 602 41.89 -13.40 -14.94
CA GLU A 602 43.29 -13.56 -14.53
C GLU A 602 43.79 -12.32 -13.77
N GLY A 603 44.11 -12.50 -12.49
CA GLY A 603 44.71 -11.45 -11.66
C GLY A 603 43.84 -10.84 -10.56
N ARG A 604 42.55 -11.18 -10.43
CA ARG A 604 41.74 -10.77 -9.26
C ARG A 604 41.63 -11.87 -8.22
N SER A 605 41.96 -11.55 -6.97
CA SER A 605 41.92 -12.49 -5.86
C SER A 605 40.53 -12.55 -5.23
N CYS A 606 40.21 -13.67 -4.56
CA CYS A 606 38.95 -13.81 -3.82
C CYS A 606 38.80 -12.76 -2.71
N SER A 607 39.90 -12.19 -2.19
CA SER A 607 39.85 -11.11 -1.18
C SER A 607 39.39 -9.76 -1.75
N ASP A 608 39.68 -9.47 -3.02
CA ASP A 608 39.21 -8.24 -3.67
C ASP A 608 37.67 -8.23 -3.84
N ILE A 609 37.05 -9.42 -3.86
CA ILE A 609 35.60 -9.63 -3.93
C ILE A 609 34.93 -9.36 -2.57
N PHE A 610 35.62 -9.62 -1.46
CA PHE A 610 35.12 -9.32 -0.11
C PHE A 610 35.23 -7.83 0.24
N ASP A 611 36.15 -7.09 -0.38
CA ASP A 611 36.27 -5.63 -0.25
C ASP A 611 35.19 -4.87 -1.05
N ALA A 612 34.48 -5.53 -1.98
CA ALA A 612 33.42 -4.95 -2.82
C ALA A 612 32.02 -4.87 -2.13
N ARG A 613 31.95 -5.01 -0.79
CA ARG A 613 30.69 -4.85 -0.05
C ARG A 613 30.29 -3.38 -0.01
N THR A 614 29.49 -2.97 -0.99
CA THR A 614 28.96 -1.62 -1.09
C THR A 614 27.44 -1.63 -1.10
N ILE A 615 26.84 -0.61 -0.49
CA ILE A 615 25.41 -0.28 -0.65
C ILE A 615 25.19 0.68 -1.83
N ASN A 616 26.26 1.06 -2.55
CA ASN A 616 26.17 1.78 -3.80
C ASN A 616 25.76 0.82 -4.92
N GLY A 617 24.50 0.92 -5.35
CA GLY A 617 23.94 0.03 -6.37
C GLY A 617 24.68 0.04 -7.70
N LEU A 618 25.22 1.18 -8.13
CA LEU A 618 25.94 1.29 -9.41
C LEU A 618 27.31 0.61 -9.35
N GLU A 619 28.09 0.88 -8.30
CA GLU A 619 29.39 0.24 -8.06
C GLU A 619 29.25 -1.29 -7.94
N ARG A 620 28.12 -1.74 -7.41
CA ARG A 620 27.77 -3.16 -7.30
C ARG A 620 27.41 -3.80 -8.65
N ILE A 621 26.79 -3.05 -9.57
CA ILE A 621 26.28 -3.59 -10.84
C ILE A 621 27.32 -3.53 -11.95
N ASP A 622 28.01 -2.39 -12.12
CA ASP A 622 29.01 -2.20 -13.19
C ASP A 622 29.99 -1.05 -12.86
N LEU A 623 31.27 -1.38 -12.63
CA LEU A 623 32.31 -0.39 -12.33
C LEU A 623 32.66 0.50 -13.53
N ALA A 624 32.69 -0.05 -14.75
CA ALA A 624 33.03 0.73 -15.94
C ALA A 624 31.93 1.74 -16.26
N GLU A 625 30.67 1.33 -16.08
CA GLU A 625 29.53 2.24 -16.22
C GLU A 625 29.53 3.32 -15.13
N LEU A 626 29.89 2.98 -13.88
CA LEU A 626 30.02 3.95 -12.79
C LEU A 626 31.05 5.04 -13.11
N GLU A 627 32.22 4.67 -13.64
CA GLU A 627 33.26 5.63 -14.03
C GLU A 627 32.75 6.58 -15.13
N ALA A 628 32.05 6.05 -16.14
CA ALA A 628 31.43 6.84 -17.20
C ALA A 628 30.34 7.79 -16.66
N ILE A 629 29.48 7.32 -15.75
CA ILE A 629 28.46 8.12 -15.06
C ILE A 629 29.08 9.25 -14.25
N ASN A 630 30.15 8.97 -13.49
CA ASN A 630 30.83 9.99 -12.70
C ASN A 630 31.44 11.07 -13.60
N TRP A 631 32.05 10.68 -14.72
CA TRP A 631 32.56 11.63 -15.70
C TRP A 631 31.46 12.52 -16.30
N LEU A 632 30.29 11.94 -16.61
CA LEU A 632 29.13 12.70 -17.09
C LEU A 632 28.57 13.66 -16.03
N ASN A 633 28.58 13.27 -14.76
CA ASN A 633 28.14 14.11 -13.64
C ASN A 633 29.03 15.33 -13.39
N ASP A 634 30.29 15.28 -13.82
CA ASP A 634 31.23 16.40 -13.72
C ASP A 634 31.06 17.43 -14.87
N LEU A 635 30.15 17.18 -15.83
CA LEU A 635 29.88 18.11 -16.92
C LEU A 635 28.99 19.27 -16.46
N ASP A 636 29.29 20.47 -16.95
CA ASP A 636 28.43 21.64 -16.77
C ASP A 636 27.18 21.57 -17.68
N GLY A 637 26.02 21.92 -17.13
CA GLY A 637 24.76 22.03 -17.86
C GLY A 637 23.94 20.74 -17.92
N GLN A 638 23.05 20.63 -18.91
CA GLN A 638 22.24 19.43 -19.16
C GLN A 638 22.36 18.99 -20.63
N PRO A 639 23.56 18.62 -21.11
CA PRO A 639 23.75 18.12 -22.47
C PRO A 639 22.88 16.88 -22.74
N VAL A 640 22.32 16.78 -23.95
CA VAL A 640 21.61 15.59 -24.38
C VAL A 640 22.61 14.47 -24.68
N ILE A 641 22.38 13.30 -24.07
CA ILE A 641 23.16 12.10 -24.30
C ILE A 641 22.34 11.11 -25.14
N ALA A 642 23.02 10.29 -25.94
CA ALA A 642 22.43 9.09 -26.52
C ALA A 642 22.99 7.86 -25.81
N GLU A 643 22.11 6.92 -25.45
CA GLU A 643 22.41 5.63 -24.83
C GLU A 643 21.44 4.58 -25.41
N ALA A 644 21.72 3.29 -25.22
CA ALA A 644 20.90 2.22 -25.78
C ALA A 644 19.44 2.24 -25.32
N LEU A 645 18.51 1.99 -26.24
CA LEU A 645 17.09 1.85 -25.94
C LEU A 645 16.84 0.66 -25.00
N GLY A 646 16.20 0.92 -23.87
CA GLY A 646 15.66 -0.09 -22.97
C GLY A 646 14.16 -0.26 -23.09
N GLY A 647 13.70 -1.51 -23.08
CA GLY A 647 12.32 -1.84 -22.77
C GLY A 647 11.96 -1.53 -21.32
N ASP A 648 10.67 -1.47 -21.02
CA ASP A 648 10.15 -1.25 -19.66
C ASP A 648 10.74 -2.25 -18.65
N TYR A 649 11.12 -1.76 -17.46
CA TYR A 649 11.75 -2.56 -16.40
C TYR A 649 13.06 -3.26 -16.79
N SER A 650 13.71 -2.81 -17.87
CA SER A 650 15.06 -3.27 -18.26
C SER A 650 16.16 -2.38 -17.66
N GLU A 651 17.41 -2.71 -17.99
CA GLU A 651 18.56 -1.91 -17.60
C GLU A 651 18.77 -0.66 -18.47
N GLY A 652 18.02 -0.46 -19.56
CA GLY A 652 18.19 0.74 -20.39
C GLY A 652 17.74 2.02 -19.68
N GLY A 653 18.38 3.14 -20.03
CA GLY A 653 18.17 4.43 -19.37
C GLY A 653 18.94 4.62 -18.06
N ARG A 654 19.76 3.64 -17.64
CA ARG A 654 20.52 3.73 -16.38
C ARG A 654 21.45 4.94 -16.35
N ILE A 655 22.06 5.32 -17.47
CA ILE A 655 23.05 6.42 -17.49
C ILE A 655 22.32 7.76 -17.38
N SER A 656 21.29 8.01 -18.18
CA SER A 656 20.46 9.21 -18.05
C SER A 656 19.77 9.28 -16.69
N ALA A 657 19.25 8.19 -16.16
CA ALA A 657 18.63 8.15 -14.82
C ALA A 657 19.62 8.47 -13.69
N SER A 658 20.89 8.02 -13.82
CA SER A 658 21.92 8.25 -12.80
C SER A 658 22.57 9.63 -12.87
N THR A 659 22.56 10.26 -14.05
CA THR A 659 23.17 11.58 -14.29
C THR A 659 22.16 12.73 -14.29
N GLY A 660 20.88 12.45 -14.53
CA GLY A 660 19.86 13.46 -14.77
C GLY A 660 20.01 14.18 -16.12
N LEU A 661 20.87 13.66 -17.01
CA LEU A 661 21.03 14.19 -18.37
C LEU A 661 19.90 13.68 -19.28
N PRO A 662 19.33 14.55 -20.12
CA PRO A 662 18.27 14.14 -21.06
C PRO A 662 18.80 13.15 -22.10
N THR A 663 17.96 12.18 -22.48
CA THR A 663 18.22 11.22 -23.57
C THR A 663 17.05 11.20 -24.56
N LEU A 664 17.23 10.57 -25.72
CA LEU A 664 16.25 10.58 -26.81
C LEU A 664 14.96 9.87 -26.42
N LEU A 665 15.07 8.62 -25.95
CA LEU A 665 13.94 7.79 -25.55
C LEU A 665 14.41 6.62 -24.69
N GLN A 666 13.67 6.34 -23.62
CA GLN A 666 13.83 5.15 -22.78
C GLN A 666 12.44 4.70 -22.31
N TRP A 667 12.28 3.39 -22.09
CA TRP A 667 11.04 2.79 -21.56
C TRP A 667 9.79 3.31 -22.30
N PRO A 668 9.70 3.07 -23.63
CA PRO A 668 8.69 3.68 -24.49
C PRO A 668 7.25 3.33 -24.08
N GLY A 669 7.04 2.17 -23.46
CA GLY A 669 5.75 1.79 -22.92
C GLY A 669 5.36 2.67 -21.72
N HIS A 670 6.30 2.94 -20.80
CA HIS A 670 6.06 3.91 -19.72
C HIS A 670 5.85 5.33 -20.26
N GLU A 671 6.65 5.81 -21.21
CA GLU A 671 6.43 7.14 -21.82
C GLU A 671 5.01 7.26 -22.40
N SER A 672 4.53 6.22 -23.09
CA SER A 672 3.16 6.17 -23.60
C SER A 672 2.13 6.22 -22.47
N GLN A 673 2.35 5.53 -21.36
CA GLN A 673 1.46 5.55 -20.20
C GLN A 673 1.40 6.95 -19.58
N TRP A 674 2.53 7.64 -19.43
CA TRP A 674 2.59 8.98 -18.85
C TRP A 674 1.96 10.05 -19.76
N ARG A 675 2.13 9.92 -21.07
CA ARG A 675 1.64 10.89 -22.07
C ARG A 675 0.23 10.61 -22.57
N GLY A 676 -0.32 9.43 -22.27
CA GLY A 676 -1.62 8.97 -22.76
C GLY A 676 -1.67 8.66 -24.26
N SER A 677 -0.54 8.76 -24.96
CA SER A 677 -0.40 8.44 -26.38
C SER A 677 1.06 8.15 -26.71
N TYR A 678 1.28 7.41 -27.80
CA TYR A 678 2.61 7.10 -28.32
C TYR A 678 3.14 8.18 -29.29
N GLU A 679 2.25 9.00 -29.88
CA GLU A 679 2.58 10.06 -30.85
C GLU A 679 3.79 10.93 -30.45
N PRO A 680 3.94 11.41 -29.20
CA PRO A 680 5.07 12.28 -28.83
C PRO A 680 6.45 11.64 -28.93
N GLN A 681 6.53 10.30 -28.92
CA GLN A 681 7.77 9.53 -29.04
C GLN A 681 7.89 8.77 -30.36
N GLU A 682 6.94 8.92 -31.28
CA GLU A 682 6.97 8.27 -32.58
C GLU A 682 8.25 8.64 -33.37
N GLY A 683 8.88 7.63 -33.97
CA GLY A 683 10.11 7.76 -34.75
C GLY A 683 11.40 7.92 -33.94
N ARG A 684 11.34 8.11 -32.61
CA ARG A 684 12.55 8.22 -31.77
C ARG A 684 13.29 6.89 -31.62
N GLU A 685 12.59 5.76 -31.68
CA GLU A 685 13.20 4.42 -31.68
C GLU A 685 14.05 4.21 -32.93
N ASP A 686 13.45 4.48 -34.10
CA ASP A 686 14.12 4.39 -35.41
C ASP A 686 15.31 5.35 -35.50
N ASP A 687 15.16 6.59 -35.03
CA ASP A 687 16.24 7.58 -35.00
C ASP A 687 17.41 7.11 -34.11
N LEU A 688 17.12 6.48 -32.97
CA LEU A 688 18.16 5.98 -32.07
C LEU A 688 18.87 4.77 -32.69
N GLU A 689 18.15 3.84 -33.32
CA GLU A 689 18.75 2.73 -34.07
C GLU A 689 19.63 3.23 -35.22
N THR A 690 19.13 4.21 -35.99
CA THR A 690 19.86 4.82 -37.10
C THR A 690 21.13 5.52 -36.62
N LEU A 691 21.07 6.24 -35.49
CA LEU A 691 22.23 6.91 -34.88
C LEU A 691 23.39 5.94 -34.61
N TYR A 692 23.10 4.71 -34.15
CA TYR A 692 24.12 3.72 -33.81
C TYR A 692 24.61 2.89 -34.99
N THR A 693 23.75 2.62 -35.98
CA THR A 693 23.99 1.60 -37.03
C THR A 693 24.23 2.17 -38.42
N SER A 694 23.77 3.39 -38.73
CA SER A 694 23.94 3.97 -40.07
C SER A 694 25.43 4.24 -40.36
N ASN A 695 25.83 4.04 -41.61
CA ASN A 695 27.13 4.44 -42.13
C ASN A 695 27.05 5.75 -42.94
N ASP A 696 25.85 6.34 -43.07
CA ASP A 696 25.62 7.63 -43.71
C ASP A 696 25.77 8.75 -42.69
N VAL A 697 26.82 9.55 -42.91
CA VAL A 697 27.21 10.67 -42.04
C VAL A 697 26.16 11.77 -42.03
N ASP A 698 25.42 11.97 -43.12
CA ASP A 698 24.40 13.01 -43.20
C ASP A 698 23.13 12.61 -42.44
N GLU A 699 22.77 11.32 -42.44
CA GLU A 699 21.66 10.78 -41.61
C GLU A 699 21.96 10.93 -40.12
N VAL A 700 23.14 10.48 -39.69
CA VAL A 700 23.59 10.59 -38.28
C VAL A 700 23.65 12.05 -37.84
N ARG A 701 24.17 12.95 -38.69
CA ARG A 701 24.20 14.40 -38.42
C ARG A 701 22.80 14.99 -38.26
N SER A 702 21.86 14.61 -39.10
CA SER A 702 20.47 15.08 -39.02
C SER A 702 19.83 14.71 -37.68
N ILE A 703 20.07 13.51 -37.16
CA ILE A 703 19.56 13.06 -35.85
C ILE A 703 20.22 13.83 -34.71
N ILE A 704 21.55 14.00 -34.76
CA ILE A 704 22.31 14.79 -33.78
C ILE A 704 21.75 16.21 -33.67
N GLU A 705 21.52 16.88 -34.81
CA GLU A 705 20.98 18.23 -34.85
C GLU A 705 19.51 18.29 -34.40
N LYS A 706 18.69 17.30 -34.77
CA LYS A 706 17.27 17.20 -34.38
C LYS A 706 17.07 17.14 -32.87
N TYR A 707 17.89 16.37 -32.17
CA TYR A 707 17.78 16.16 -30.71
C TYR A 707 18.82 16.90 -29.88
N ASP A 708 19.66 17.71 -30.52
CA ASP A 708 20.77 18.42 -29.88
C ASP A 708 21.75 17.50 -29.13
N VAL A 709 22.03 16.31 -29.67
CA VAL A 709 22.90 15.31 -29.04
C VAL A 709 24.31 15.88 -28.89
N ARG A 710 24.89 15.73 -27.70
CA ARG A 710 26.25 16.20 -27.38
C ARG A 710 27.21 15.09 -27.06
N TYR A 711 26.71 14.00 -26.48
CA TYR A 711 27.50 12.83 -26.16
C TYR A 711 26.77 11.56 -26.55
N VAL A 712 27.50 10.56 -27.04
CA VAL A 712 26.98 9.24 -27.38
C VAL A 712 27.77 8.21 -26.58
N VAL A 713 27.07 7.42 -25.79
CA VAL A 713 27.65 6.34 -25.00
C VAL A 713 27.79 5.10 -25.88
N VAL A 714 28.89 4.35 -25.74
CA VAL A 714 29.07 3.05 -26.37
C VAL A 714 29.70 2.10 -25.35
N GLY A 715 28.88 1.20 -24.80
CA GLY A 715 29.33 0.10 -23.95
C GLY A 715 28.73 -1.24 -24.37
N ARG A 716 28.72 -2.20 -23.44
CA ARG A 716 28.16 -3.54 -23.68
C ARG A 716 26.69 -3.51 -24.10
N ARG A 717 25.88 -2.61 -23.52
CA ARG A 717 24.44 -2.51 -23.82
C ARG A 717 24.18 -2.02 -25.23
N GLU A 718 24.87 -0.98 -25.67
CA GLU A 718 24.77 -0.47 -27.04
C GLU A 718 25.20 -1.53 -28.04
N GLN A 719 26.32 -2.21 -27.80
CA GLN A 719 26.83 -3.27 -28.66
C GLN A 719 25.91 -4.52 -28.70
N SER A 720 25.18 -4.80 -27.63
CA SER A 720 24.21 -5.90 -27.60
C SER A 720 22.86 -5.54 -28.21
N THR A 721 22.51 -4.25 -28.21
CA THR A 721 21.20 -3.75 -28.69
C THR A 721 21.25 -3.47 -30.19
N TYR A 722 22.34 -2.87 -30.67
CA TYR A 722 22.52 -2.48 -32.06
C TYR A 722 23.57 -3.37 -32.72
N ALA A 723 23.20 -4.00 -33.84
CA ALA A 723 24.15 -4.73 -34.66
C ALA A 723 25.10 -3.74 -35.35
N ASP A 724 26.41 -4.00 -35.29
CA ASP A 724 27.43 -3.22 -36.00
C ASP A 724 27.42 -1.72 -35.66
N VAL A 725 27.78 -1.37 -34.42
CA VAL A 725 27.91 0.04 -34.00
C VAL A 725 28.99 0.76 -34.82
N MET A 726 28.58 1.65 -35.73
CA MET A 726 29.47 2.32 -36.72
C MET A 726 30.13 3.61 -36.20
N LEU A 727 29.71 4.09 -35.02
CA LEU A 727 30.17 5.35 -34.42
C LEU A 727 31.71 5.49 -34.30
N PRO A 728 32.49 4.45 -33.91
CA PRO A 728 33.94 4.56 -33.83
C PRO A 728 34.63 4.86 -35.18
N GLU A 729 33.96 4.57 -36.29
CA GLU A 729 34.48 4.81 -37.65
C GLU A 729 34.20 6.25 -38.13
N MET A 730 33.19 6.92 -37.57
CA MET A 730 32.74 8.28 -37.92
C MET A 730 33.55 9.39 -37.24
N THR A 731 34.88 9.34 -37.40
CA THR A 731 35.83 10.30 -36.80
C THR A 731 35.65 11.76 -37.24
N GLU A 732 34.79 12.03 -38.22
CA GLU A 732 34.43 13.39 -38.64
C GLU A 732 33.31 14.02 -37.79
N LEU A 733 32.44 13.19 -37.19
CA LEU A 733 31.34 13.63 -36.32
C LEU A 733 31.67 13.50 -34.83
N PHE A 734 32.56 12.57 -34.47
CA PHE A 734 32.79 12.22 -33.07
C PHE A 734 34.26 12.30 -32.65
N ASP A 735 34.49 12.77 -31.43
CA ASP A 735 35.76 12.67 -30.71
C ASP A 735 35.61 11.77 -29.49
N LEU A 736 36.54 10.85 -29.27
CA LEU A 736 36.55 10.04 -28.05
C LEU A 736 36.88 10.94 -26.85
N ALA A 737 35.90 11.17 -25.97
CA ALA A 737 36.03 12.04 -24.80
C ALA A 737 36.36 11.28 -23.52
N PHE A 738 35.83 10.06 -23.38
CA PHE A 738 36.11 9.16 -22.26
C PHE A 738 36.41 7.74 -22.82
N PRO A 739 37.65 7.24 -22.68
CA PRO A 739 38.02 5.89 -23.09
C PRO A 739 37.69 4.86 -21.99
N GLY A 740 37.30 3.64 -22.36
CA GLY A 740 37.04 2.55 -21.41
C GLY A 740 36.21 1.42 -22.02
N GLU A 741 35.77 0.46 -21.18
CA GLU A 741 34.78 -0.55 -21.59
C GLU A 741 33.41 0.07 -21.89
N VAL A 742 33.10 1.19 -21.22
CA VAL A 742 32.03 2.12 -21.58
C VAL A 742 32.70 3.39 -22.09
N ALA A 743 32.74 3.55 -23.41
CA ALA A 743 33.33 4.71 -24.07
C ALA A 743 32.29 5.82 -24.26
N ILE A 744 32.69 7.09 -24.15
CA ILE A 744 31.83 8.24 -24.45
C ILE A 744 32.44 9.05 -25.58
N TYR A 745 31.66 9.23 -26.64
CA TYR A 745 31.99 10.02 -27.81
C TYR A 745 31.32 11.38 -27.73
N ARG A 746 32.10 12.46 -27.84
CA ARG A 746 31.61 13.83 -27.93
C ARG A 746 31.32 14.18 -29.39
N VAL A 747 30.15 14.77 -29.63
CA VAL A 747 29.80 15.31 -30.94
C VAL A 747 30.67 16.52 -31.27
N ARG A 748 31.32 16.51 -32.43
CA ARG A 748 31.99 17.66 -33.01
C ARG A 748 30.94 18.65 -33.47
N THR A 749 30.86 19.79 -32.80
CA THR A 749 30.09 20.91 -33.31
C THR A 749 30.83 21.49 -34.52
N ALA A 750 30.16 21.53 -35.66
CA ALA A 750 30.64 22.34 -36.77
C ALA A 750 30.80 23.77 -36.25
N SER A 751 31.97 24.37 -36.46
CA SER A 751 32.24 25.74 -36.02
C SER A 751 31.28 26.70 -36.73
N THR A 752 30.15 26.99 -36.11
CA THR A 752 29.34 28.16 -36.38
C THR A 752 29.04 28.78 -35.03
N SER A 753 29.87 29.75 -34.68
CA SER A 753 29.65 30.84 -33.72
C SER A 753 28.63 30.54 -32.62
N GLU A 754 29.11 30.53 -31.37
CA GLU A 754 28.32 30.79 -30.17
C GLU A 754 27.18 31.77 -30.45
N VAL A 755 25.97 31.27 -30.68
CA VAL A 755 24.76 32.04 -30.48
C VAL A 755 24.36 31.71 -29.06
N THR A 756 24.93 32.48 -28.13
CA THR A 756 24.37 32.72 -26.79
C THR A 756 22.84 32.83 -26.89
N ARG A 757 22.13 31.97 -26.16
CA ARG A 757 20.74 32.18 -25.77
C ARG A 757 20.62 32.07 -24.26
#